data_AF-A0A7U4PCC5-F1
#
_entry.id   AF-A0A7U4PCC5-F1
#
_cell.length_a   1.000
_cell.length_b   1.000
_cell.length_c   1.000
_cell.angle_alpha   90.00
_cell.angle_beta   90.00
_cell.angle_gamma   90.00
#
_symmetry.space_group_name_H-M   'P 1'
#
loop_
_entity.id
_entity.type
_entity.pdbx_description
1 polymer ?
#
loop_
_entity_poly.entity_id
_entity_poly.type
_entity_poly.pdbx_seq_one_letter_code
_entity_poly.pdbx_strand_id
1 'polypeptide(L)'
;MADFQDFVKREAKRLVKEKFAGQSLDPDQVYVNRRDPVTGRVTVSRTLTEELLHAIRDGTPTYDLSNAGLFRSPNWNDADRIARQSSRGPSNALIDIEDYVTPRLLNDPTRGSLETRYQAHVRARTEQRLYPKATERDLGPLRQYEAQRNSDGAAVDRLMADVAPEAHVRQRIRQYMEQQGGTPVDPDRVRIRVESRANGRTTSTELSLTEAVLLGPYANGTTFTLGTPSEPAADNTTALTPAFLKRMLGELDVRPGYIETLRQRYNTASAQSALNDALASRTQHAAYSAKLKGEITSADYELIQRVQNGGGEANSGKRVELGGVTMFGGDQLRDIQVYRETDSRTQSERYVMYAPGAPDNEFYAANTPYQLSQMIAGWAATEAGRRYLTDQLDPSNRQKGEKFFRQIAQMPSEWKGGLGEGASVSWKSFGDGGYRAQLGAVAAEKGRASVAEAESVLLPPWYAGATPKERTQFNSLDAAARSALQAYQGLRQPEPFHEFAQREVGKWLNERLREQEVKENIDPNTVRVDLDGTGQKVMTLTDLVTFGYRDHRGDIAKTMRFSSTIGQDLSGLESDAMRGYIATKPRNAYLGERYINKVTVDFLSEGPALDERRALYQSSAQSSMARDALVSKLKNEITETQYRTVQAEINRLSDPDSATVDDRREKSGRRVATDCCSRFRR
;
A
#
# COMPACT_ATOMS: atom_id res chain seq x y z
N MET A 1 16.31 -9.89 -14.46
CA MET A 1 16.88 -11.00 -15.24
C MET A 1 18.26 -10.68 -15.80
N ALA A 2 18.45 -9.56 -16.51
CA ALA A 2 19.77 -9.14 -17.04
C ALA A 2 20.88 -9.03 -15.97
N ASP A 3 20.61 -8.41 -14.81
CA ASP A 3 21.61 -8.29 -13.73
C ASP A 3 22.06 -9.64 -13.15
N PHE A 4 21.14 -10.60 -13.01
CA PHE A 4 21.47 -11.95 -12.54
C PHE A 4 22.35 -12.69 -13.56
N GLN A 5 22.02 -12.59 -14.85
CA GLN A 5 22.83 -13.17 -15.92
C GLN A 5 24.24 -12.57 -15.95
N ASP A 6 24.37 -11.24 -15.83
CA ASP A 6 25.67 -10.57 -15.76
C ASP A 6 26.48 -11.01 -14.52
N PHE A 7 25.81 -11.22 -13.39
CA PHE A 7 26.43 -11.74 -12.17
C PHE A 7 26.95 -13.17 -12.37
N VAL A 8 26.11 -14.07 -12.90
CA VAL A 8 26.49 -15.47 -13.20
C VAL A 8 27.66 -15.50 -14.18
N LYS A 9 27.65 -14.67 -15.23
CA LYS A 9 28.76 -14.54 -16.18
C LYS A 9 30.06 -14.13 -15.49
N ARG A 10 30.03 -13.14 -14.59
CA ARG A 10 31.23 -12.70 -13.85
C ARG A 10 31.79 -13.80 -12.95
N GLU A 11 30.94 -14.50 -12.21
CA GLU A 11 31.36 -15.62 -11.36
C GLU A 11 31.87 -16.81 -12.19
N ALA A 12 31.20 -17.14 -13.29
CA ALA A 12 31.64 -18.17 -14.23
C ALA A 12 33.02 -17.84 -14.81
N LYS A 13 33.23 -16.59 -15.25
CA LYS A 13 34.52 -16.13 -15.79
C LYS A 13 35.64 -16.22 -14.76
N ARG A 14 35.35 -15.93 -13.49
CA ARG A 14 36.30 -16.10 -12.38
C ARG A 14 36.68 -17.58 -12.21
N LEU A 15 35.69 -18.46 -12.09
CA LEU A 15 35.89 -19.89 -11.85
C LEU A 15 36.60 -20.57 -13.04
N VAL A 16 36.25 -20.20 -14.27
CA VAL A 16 36.92 -20.66 -15.49
C VAL A 16 38.37 -20.19 -15.50
N LYS A 17 38.66 -18.92 -15.18
CA LYS A 17 40.04 -18.41 -15.10
C LYS A 17 40.87 -19.14 -14.04
N GLU A 18 40.27 -19.47 -12.91
CA GLU A 18 40.91 -20.20 -11.81
C GLU A 18 41.24 -21.65 -12.23
N LYS A 19 40.29 -22.32 -12.90
CA LYS A 19 40.43 -23.72 -13.29
C LYS A 19 41.31 -23.94 -14.54
N PHE A 20 41.22 -23.04 -15.51
CA PHE A 20 41.95 -23.06 -16.78
C PHE A 20 43.04 -21.97 -16.82
N ALA A 21 43.81 -21.86 -15.75
CA ALA A 21 44.90 -20.90 -15.65
C ALA A 21 45.87 -21.01 -16.84
N GLY A 22 46.16 -19.89 -17.50
CA GLY A 22 46.99 -19.84 -18.71
C GLY A 22 46.22 -19.93 -20.04
N GLN A 23 44.92 -20.24 -20.01
CA GLN A 23 44.03 -20.16 -21.18
C GLN A 23 43.06 -18.99 -21.01
N SER A 24 43.01 -18.09 -21.99
CA SER A 24 41.97 -17.05 -22.05
C SER A 24 40.69 -17.68 -22.59
N LEU A 25 39.74 -17.96 -21.70
CA LEU A 25 38.41 -18.48 -22.01
C LEU A 25 37.37 -17.47 -21.52
N ASP A 26 36.59 -16.90 -22.44
CA ASP A 26 35.41 -16.09 -22.09
C ASP A 26 34.16 -16.99 -22.14
N PRO A 27 33.39 -17.12 -21.05
CA PRO A 27 32.18 -17.95 -21.01
C PRO A 27 31.13 -17.65 -22.09
N ASP A 28 31.12 -16.43 -22.65
CA ASP A 28 30.21 -16.06 -23.74
C ASP A 28 30.76 -16.37 -25.14
N GLN A 29 32.03 -16.77 -25.25
CA GLN A 29 32.70 -17.09 -26.50
C GLN A 29 33.18 -18.55 -26.57
N VAL A 30 32.81 -19.36 -25.57
CA VAL A 30 33.04 -20.80 -25.58
C VAL A 30 31.70 -21.50 -25.49
N TYR A 31 31.59 -22.61 -26.22
CA TYR A 31 30.33 -23.29 -26.47
C TYR A 31 30.38 -24.71 -25.93
N VAL A 32 29.31 -25.10 -25.25
CA VAL A 32 29.01 -26.50 -24.95
C VAL A 32 28.22 -27.05 -26.13
N ASN A 33 28.91 -27.85 -26.95
CA ASN A 33 28.30 -28.49 -28.12
C ASN A 33 27.98 -29.94 -27.79
N ARG A 34 26.78 -30.38 -28.17
CA ARG A 34 26.33 -31.77 -28.11
C ARG A 34 25.91 -32.21 -29.51
N ARG A 35 26.29 -33.42 -29.88
CA ARG A 35 25.91 -34.04 -31.16
C ARG A 35 24.98 -35.21 -30.97
N ASP A 36 24.16 -35.47 -31.98
CA ASP A 36 23.40 -36.70 -32.08
C ASP A 36 24.35 -37.90 -32.31
N PRO A 37 24.26 -38.97 -31.51
CA PRO A 37 25.16 -40.12 -31.61
C PRO A 37 25.01 -40.91 -32.92
N VAL A 38 23.86 -40.81 -33.59
CA VAL A 38 23.54 -41.56 -34.83
C VAL A 38 23.82 -40.72 -36.06
N THR A 39 23.44 -39.44 -36.06
CA THR A 39 23.58 -38.56 -37.24
C THR A 39 24.84 -37.71 -37.23
N GLY A 40 25.52 -37.59 -36.08
CA GLY A 40 26.73 -36.79 -35.91
C GLY A 40 26.51 -35.27 -35.96
N ARG A 41 25.26 -34.81 -36.17
CA ARG A 41 24.92 -33.39 -36.26
C ARG A 41 24.87 -32.75 -34.88
N VAL A 42 25.30 -31.49 -34.77
CA VAL A 42 25.16 -30.70 -33.54
C VAL A 42 23.69 -30.47 -33.23
N THR A 43 23.22 -30.98 -32.10
CA THR A 43 21.84 -30.85 -31.63
C THR A 43 21.68 -29.75 -30.59
N VAL A 44 22.75 -29.43 -29.86
CA VAL A 44 22.78 -28.32 -28.90
C VAL A 44 24.11 -27.59 -29.07
N SER A 45 24.06 -26.27 -29.23
CA SER A 45 25.21 -25.36 -29.15
C SER A 45 24.78 -24.17 -28.32
N ARG A 46 25.30 -24.07 -27.09
CA ARG A 46 25.02 -22.97 -26.16
C ARG A 46 26.33 -22.40 -25.68
N THR A 47 26.38 -21.11 -25.42
CA THR A 47 27.52 -20.53 -24.70
C THR A 47 27.63 -21.18 -23.32
N LEU A 48 28.83 -21.20 -22.74
CA LEU A 48 29.02 -21.73 -21.40
C LEU A 48 28.18 -20.96 -20.36
N THR A 49 27.99 -19.65 -20.53
CA THR A 49 27.08 -18.86 -19.68
C THR A 49 25.64 -19.37 -19.75
N GLU A 50 25.11 -19.62 -20.96
CA GLU A 50 23.75 -20.16 -21.13
C GLU A 50 23.62 -21.56 -20.54
N GLU A 51 24.63 -22.41 -20.70
CA GLU A 51 24.62 -23.76 -20.15
C GLU A 51 24.66 -23.74 -18.62
N LEU A 52 25.42 -22.83 -18.00
CA LEU A 52 25.43 -22.64 -16.55
C LEU A 52 24.11 -22.07 -16.02
N LEU A 53 23.47 -21.15 -16.75
CA LEU A 53 22.14 -20.66 -16.40
C LEU A 53 21.07 -21.76 -16.49
N HIS A 54 21.17 -22.62 -17.49
CA HIS A 54 20.33 -23.81 -17.60
C HIS A 54 20.58 -24.77 -16.43
N ALA A 55 21.85 -24.99 -16.03
CA ALA A 55 22.19 -25.82 -14.88
C ALA A 55 21.61 -25.28 -13.56
N ILE A 56 21.53 -23.96 -13.40
CA ILE A 56 20.91 -23.31 -12.24
C ILE A 56 19.39 -23.53 -12.22
N ARG A 57 18.73 -23.49 -13.38
CA ARG A 57 17.26 -23.59 -13.48
C ARG A 57 16.75 -25.03 -13.46
N ASP A 58 17.37 -25.87 -14.27
CA ASP A 58 16.85 -27.19 -14.64
C ASP A 58 17.69 -28.34 -14.04
N GLY A 59 18.72 -28.01 -13.25
CA GLY A 59 19.67 -28.95 -12.67
C GLY A 59 20.90 -29.18 -13.54
N THR A 60 22.00 -29.65 -12.93
CA THR A 60 23.26 -29.88 -13.64
C THR A 60 23.11 -31.04 -14.62
N PRO A 61 23.27 -30.83 -15.94
CA PRO A 61 23.18 -31.92 -16.90
C PRO A 61 24.41 -32.82 -16.80
N THR A 62 24.19 -34.13 -16.78
CA THR A 62 25.25 -35.13 -16.95
C THR A 62 25.60 -35.23 -18.43
N TYR A 63 26.90 -35.11 -18.75
CA TYR A 63 27.34 -35.12 -20.14
C TYR A 63 27.83 -36.49 -20.59
N ASP A 64 27.32 -36.97 -21.71
CA ASP A 64 27.97 -38.06 -22.45
C ASP A 64 29.21 -37.50 -23.17
N LEU A 65 30.38 -37.73 -22.59
CA LEU A 65 31.66 -37.21 -23.08
C LEU A 65 32.06 -37.74 -24.47
N SER A 66 31.40 -38.79 -24.97
CA SER A 66 31.57 -39.29 -26.34
C SER A 66 30.87 -38.40 -27.38
N ASN A 67 29.87 -37.62 -26.95
CA ASN A 67 29.00 -36.80 -27.79
C ASN A 67 28.84 -35.35 -27.32
N ALA A 68 29.59 -34.92 -26.30
CA ALA A 68 29.61 -33.56 -25.78
C ALA A 68 31.05 -33.04 -25.56
N GLY A 69 31.25 -31.75 -25.77
CA GLY A 69 32.55 -31.11 -25.53
C GLY A 69 32.44 -29.59 -25.39
N LEU A 70 33.52 -28.99 -24.89
CA LEU A 70 33.68 -27.54 -24.80
C LEU A 70 34.53 -27.05 -25.99
N PHE A 71 34.06 -26.03 -26.71
CA PHE A 71 34.66 -25.55 -27.97
C PHE A 71 34.81 -24.03 -27.97
N ARG A 72 35.72 -23.52 -28.80
CA ARG A 72 35.85 -22.07 -29.10
C ARG A 72 34.87 -21.59 -30.18
N SER A 73 34.13 -22.50 -30.81
CA SER A 73 33.18 -22.21 -31.87
C SER A 73 31.86 -22.98 -31.66
N PRO A 74 30.73 -22.49 -32.21
CA PRO A 74 29.43 -23.17 -32.11
C PRO A 74 29.35 -24.45 -32.97
N ASN A 75 30.40 -24.76 -33.73
CA ASN A 75 30.46 -25.93 -34.61
C ASN A 75 31.24 -27.07 -33.96
N TRP A 76 30.91 -28.31 -34.31
CA TRP A 76 31.70 -29.47 -33.90
C TRP A 76 32.98 -29.57 -34.74
N ASN A 77 34.05 -28.93 -34.27
CA ASN A 77 35.38 -28.97 -34.88
C ASN A 77 36.43 -29.34 -33.82
N ASP A 78 37.09 -30.49 -33.98
CA ASP A 78 38.08 -30.96 -33.02
C ASP A 78 39.29 -30.02 -32.89
N ALA A 79 39.58 -29.20 -33.90
CA ALA A 79 40.62 -28.16 -33.81
C ALA A 79 40.25 -27.01 -32.86
N ASP A 80 38.95 -26.76 -32.67
CA ASP A 80 38.42 -25.73 -31.76
C ASP A 80 38.11 -26.29 -30.36
N ARG A 81 38.29 -27.60 -30.17
CA ARG A 81 37.97 -28.28 -28.91
C ARG A 81 38.95 -27.87 -27.82
N ILE A 82 38.39 -27.44 -26.70
CA ILE A 82 39.17 -27.09 -25.51
C ILE A 82 39.49 -28.40 -24.78
N ALA A 83 40.77 -28.77 -24.80
CA ALA A 83 41.29 -29.93 -24.09
C ALA A 83 42.42 -29.50 -23.14
N ARG A 84 42.60 -30.25 -22.05
CA ARG A 84 43.77 -30.10 -21.17
C ARG A 84 44.75 -31.23 -21.44
N GLN A 85 46.05 -30.92 -21.48
CA GLN A 85 47.09 -31.94 -21.33
C GLN A 85 47.10 -32.41 -19.87
N SER A 86 46.69 -33.65 -19.64
CA SER A 86 46.93 -34.35 -18.38
C SER A 86 48.09 -35.33 -18.53
N SER A 87 48.69 -35.76 -17.42
CA SER A 87 49.70 -36.83 -17.38
C SER A 87 49.19 -38.20 -17.88
N ARG A 88 47.88 -38.33 -18.17
CA ARG A 88 47.22 -39.51 -18.74
C ARG A 88 46.62 -39.28 -20.14
N GLY A 89 46.96 -38.17 -20.81
CA GLY A 89 46.44 -37.82 -22.14
C GLY A 89 45.40 -36.67 -22.11
N PRO A 90 44.87 -36.26 -23.28
CA PRO A 90 43.93 -35.14 -23.37
C PRO A 90 42.59 -35.46 -22.66
N SER A 91 42.24 -34.67 -21.65
CA SER A 91 40.96 -34.79 -20.94
C SER A 91 39.93 -33.78 -21.46
N ASN A 92 38.66 -34.21 -21.52
CA ASN A 92 37.56 -33.35 -21.94
C ASN A 92 37.36 -32.23 -20.92
N ALA A 93 37.55 -30.96 -21.33
CA ALA A 93 37.41 -29.80 -20.44
C ALA A 93 36.00 -29.65 -19.83
N LEU A 94 35.01 -30.33 -20.42
CA LEU A 94 33.65 -30.40 -19.89
C LEU A 94 33.57 -31.08 -18.50
N ILE A 95 34.45 -32.04 -18.21
CA ILE A 95 34.57 -32.67 -16.88
C ILE A 95 34.92 -31.61 -15.84
N ASP A 96 35.84 -30.70 -16.17
CA ASP A 96 36.24 -29.63 -15.27
C ASP A 96 35.11 -28.59 -15.09
N ILE A 97 34.23 -28.42 -16.09
CA ILE A 97 33.01 -27.61 -15.91
C ILE A 97 32.06 -28.30 -14.93
N GLU A 98 31.79 -29.60 -15.12
CA GLU A 98 30.88 -30.41 -14.31
C GLU A 98 31.36 -30.60 -12.87
N ASP A 99 32.65 -30.91 -12.66
CA ASP A 99 33.21 -31.26 -11.35
C ASP A 99 33.74 -30.05 -10.56
N TYR A 100 34.05 -28.94 -11.24
CA TYR A 100 34.66 -27.77 -10.60
C TYR A 100 33.84 -26.50 -10.73
N VAL A 101 33.51 -26.08 -11.95
CA VAL A 101 32.91 -24.77 -12.20
C VAL A 101 31.46 -24.74 -11.75
N THR A 102 30.62 -25.68 -12.19
CA THR A 102 29.19 -25.73 -11.85
C THR A 102 28.96 -25.91 -10.34
N PRO A 103 29.64 -26.86 -9.64
CA PRO A 103 29.41 -27.05 -8.21
C PRO A 103 29.82 -25.83 -7.38
N ARG A 104 30.97 -25.20 -7.69
CA ARG A 104 31.40 -23.96 -6.99
C ARG A 104 30.53 -22.75 -7.36
N LEU A 105 30.02 -22.69 -8.58
CA LEU A 105 29.06 -21.66 -8.99
C LEU A 105 27.76 -21.78 -8.18
N LEU A 106 27.29 -22.99 -7.89
CA LEU A 106 26.09 -23.21 -7.08
C LEU A 106 26.37 -23.04 -5.56
N ASN A 107 27.49 -23.57 -5.09
CA ASN A 107 27.91 -23.48 -3.69
C ASN A 107 29.44 -23.46 -3.58
N ASP A 108 30.00 -22.29 -3.29
CA ASP A 108 31.45 -22.12 -3.12
C ASP A 108 31.78 -22.31 -1.64
N PRO A 109 32.67 -23.25 -1.27
CA PRO A 109 32.96 -23.54 0.13
C PRO A 109 33.52 -22.34 0.91
N THR A 110 34.05 -21.34 0.21
CA THR A 110 34.63 -20.13 0.83
C THR A 110 33.69 -18.92 0.79
N ARG A 111 32.72 -18.89 -0.14
CA ARG A 111 31.86 -17.72 -0.41
C ARG A 111 30.36 -17.99 -0.22
N GLY A 112 29.97 -19.20 0.15
CA GLY A 112 28.57 -19.60 0.40
C GLY A 112 27.82 -20.00 -0.88
N SER A 113 26.49 -20.03 -0.82
CA SER A 113 25.65 -20.41 -1.97
C SER A 113 25.59 -19.31 -3.03
N LEU A 114 25.16 -19.67 -4.25
CA LEU A 114 24.89 -18.70 -5.33
C LEU A 114 23.90 -17.64 -4.89
N GLU A 115 22.84 -18.03 -4.17
CA GLU A 115 21.81 -17.13 -3.64
C GLU A 115 22.42 -16.11 -2.67
N THR A 116 23.20 -16.58 -1.69
CA THR A 116 23.86 -15.68 -0.72
C THR A 116 24.78 -14.68 -1.43
N ARG A 117 25.55 -15.13 -2.42
CA ARG A 117 26.43 -14.24 -3.18
C ARG A 117 25.65 -13.26 -4.06
N TYR A 118 24.54 -13.70 -4.67
CA TYR A 118 23.73 -12.82 -5.50
C TYR A 118 23.03 -11.76 -4.66
N GLN A 119 22.49 -12.12 -3.50
CA GLN A 119 21.95 -11.17 -2.53
C GLN A 119 23.01 -10.15 -2.10
N ALA A 120 24.25 -10.58 -1.85
CA ALA A 120 25.35 -9.68 -1.55
C ALA A 120 25.69 -8.74 -2.72
N HIS A 121 25.68 -9.24 -3.97
CA HIS A 121 25.87 -8.42 -5.18
C HIS A 121 24.77 -7.37 -5.34
N VAL A 122 23.50 -7.76 -5.20
CA VAL A 122 22.35 -6.86 -5.29
C VAL A 122 22.42 -5.79 -4.18
N ARG A 123 22.77 -6.19 -2.96
CA ARG A 123 22.98 -5.26 -1.84
C ARG A 123 24.11 -4.27 -2.13
N ALA A 124 25.29 -4.74 -2.53
CA ALA A 124 26.44 -3.88 -2.83
C ALA A 124 26.12 -2.87 -3.94
N ARG A 125 25.42 -3.29 -4.99
CA ARG A 125 24.99 -2.41 -6.08
C ARG A 125 23.97 -1.37 -5.59
N THR A 126 23.05 -1.77 -4.72
CA THR A 126 22.04 -0.88 -4.13
C THR A 126 22.71 0.16 -3.23
N GLU A 127 23.63 -0.27 -2.36
CA GLU A 127 24.44 0.59 -1.50
C GLU A 127 25.27 1.57 -2.34
N GLN A 128 25.96 1.11 -3.39
CA GLN A 128 26.74 1.98 -4.26
C GLN A 128 25.88 3.03 -4.99
N ARG A 129 24.65 2.67 -5.37
CA ARG A 129 23.71 3.61 -5.99
C ARG A 129 23.20 4.65 -4.99
N LEU A 130 22.92 4.23 -3.75
CA LEU A 130 22.41 5.11 -2.69
C LEU A 130 23.51 5.98 -2.09
N TYR A 131 24.75 5.47 -2.04
CA TYR A 131 25.91 6.09 -1.39
C TYR A 131 27.10 6.13 -2.34
N PRO A 132 27.03 6.89 -3.45
CA PRO A 132 28.04 6.85 -4.52
C PRO A 132 29.43 7.32 -4.08
N LYS A 133 29.52 8.02 -2.94
CA LYS A 133 30.77 8.54 -2.37
C LYS A 133 31.29 7.73 -1.18
N ALA A 134 30.55 6.72 -0.70
CA ALA A 134 30.93 5.92 0.45
C ALA A 134 31.98 4.86 0.09
N THR A 135 32.97 4.67 0.96
CA THR A 135 33.95 3.59 0.86
C THR A 135 33.49 2.35 1.62
N GLU A 136 34.11 1.18 1.42
CA GLU A 136 33.76 -0.02 2.21
C GLU A 136 33.98 0.19 3.73
N ARG A 137 34.91 1.08 4.10
CA ARG A 137 35.12 1.47 5.51
C ARG A 137 33.94 2.27 6.07
N ASP A 138 33.21 2.99 5.23
CA ASP A 138 32.01 3.73 5.60
C ASP A 138 30.78 2.80 5.63
N LEU A 139 30.72 1.81 4.73
CA LEU A 139 29.59 0.88 4.65
C LEU A 139 29.53 -0.07 5.86
N GLY A 140 30.66 -0.43 6.46
CA GLY A 140 30.70 -1.25 7.67
C GLY A 140 29.85 -0.68 8.83
N PRO A 141 30.14 0.54 9.31
CA PRO A 141 29.32 1.22 10.32
C PRO A 141 27.86 1.41 9.90
N LEU A 142 27.60 1.74 8.63
CA LEU A 142 26.23 1.89 8.13
C LEU A 142 25.41 0.60 8.33
N ARG A 143 25.96 -0.56 7.94
CA ARG A 143 25.30 -1.86 8.12
C ARG A 143 25.10 -2.23 9.58
N GLN A 144 26.03 -1.84 10.46
CA GLN A 144 25.87 -2.03 11.92
C GLN A 144 24.72 -1.19 12.48
N TYR A 145 24.64 0.10 12.11
CA TYR A 145 23.53 0.96 12.53
C TYR A 145 22.19 0.49 11.96
N GLU A 146 22.17 -0.03 10.73
CA GLU A 146 20.97 -0.62 10.12
C GLU A 146 20.50 -1.86 10.91
N ALA A 147 21.43 -2.77 11.22
CA ALA A 147 21.13 -3.97 12.01
C ALA A 147 20.60 -3.63 13.41
N GLN A 148 21.23 -2.65 14.08
CA GLN A 148 20.79 -2.18 15.39
C GLN A 148 19.39 -1.57 15.33
N ARG A 149 19.14 -0.67 14.37
CA ARG A 149 17.82 -0.07 14.12
C ARG A 149 16.74 -1.14 13.93
N ASN A 150 17.03 -2.17 13.13
CA ASN A 150 16.07 -3.25 12.86
C ASN A 150 15.80 -4.07 14.12
N SER A 151 16.84 -4.38 14.91
CA SER A 151 16.71 -5.11 16.17
C SER A 151 15.87 -4.34 17.20
N ASP A 152 16.14 -3.05 17.39
CA ASP A 152 15.42 -2.22 18.36
C ASP A 152 13.97 -1.97 17.93
N GLY A 153 13.73 -1.76 16.63
CA GLY A 153 12.38 -1.70 16.06
C GLY A 153 11.58 -2.98 16.33
N ALA A 154 12.18 -4.14 16.06
CA ALA A 154 11.55 -5.43 16.35
C ALA A 154 11.34 -5.68 17.85
N ALA A 155 12.12 -5.05 18.74
CA ALA A 155 11.89 -5.11 20.19
C ALA A 155 10.64 -4.31 20.59
N VAL A 156 10.45 -3.12 20.02
CA VAL A 156 9.22 -2.33 20.20
C VAL A 156 8.02 -3.11 19.68
N ASP A 157 8.07 -3.65 18.47
CA ASP A 157 6.96 -4.39 17.86
C ASP A 157 6.54 -5.59 18.73
N ARG A 158 7.51 -6.35 19.26
CA ARG A 158 7.23 -7.47 20.18
C ARG A 158 6.55 -7.02 21.48
N LEU A 159 6.98 -5.89 22.05
CA LEU A 159 6.39 -5.35 23.28
C LEU A 159 4.98 -4.79 23.05
N MET A 160 4.71 -4.28 21.86
CA MET A 160 3.42 -3.68 21.50
C MET A 160 2.43 -4.69 20.88
N ALA A 161 2.88 -5.87 20.46
CA ALA A 161 2.04 -6.90 19.83
C ALA A 161 0.84 -7.31 20.69
N ASP A 162 1.03 -7.41 22.00
CA ASP A 162 -0.03 -7.82 22.95
C ASP A 162 -1.08 -6.72 23.18
N VAL A 163 -0.82 -5.49 22.73
CA VAL A 163 -1.76 -4.37 22.80
C VAL A 163 -2.22 -3.91 21.43
N ALA A 164 -2.05 -4.73 20.39
CA ALA A 164 -2.83 -4.56 19.17
C ALA A 164 -4.35 -4.71 19.49
N PRO A 165 -5.25 -4.01 18.79
CA PRO A 165 -6.69 -4.08 19.06
C PRO A 165 -7.22 -5.52 19.14
N GLU A 166 -6.85 -6.36 18.17
CA GLU A 166 -7.26 -7.76 18.09
C GLU A 166 -6.67 -8.59 19.24
N ALA A 167 -5.43 -8.31 19.64
CA ALA A 167 -4.79 -8.99 20.77
C ALA A 167 -5.49 -8.65 22.09
N HIS A 168 -5.83 -7.38 22.29
CA HIS A 168 -6.61 -6.93 23.44
C HIS A 168 -7.98 -7.61 23.48
N VAL A 169 -8.67 -7.68 22.34
CA VAL A 169 -9.97 -8.35 22.23
C VAL A 169 -9.85 -9.85 22.58
N ARG A 170 -8.86 -10.56 22.03
CA ARG A 170 -8.62 -11.98 22.37
C ARG A 170 -8.43 -12.19 23.86
N GLN A 171 -7.65 -11.33 24.51
CA GLN A 171 -7.43 -11.40 25.96
C GLN A 171 -8.74 -11.18 26.73
N ARG A 172 -9.55 -10.19 26.33
CA ARG A 172 -10.84 -9.90 26.96
C ARG A 172 -11.84 -11.05 26.80
N ILE A 173 -11.88 -11.68 25.62
CA ILE A 173 -12.72 -12.86 25.38
C ILE A 173 -12.32 -14.00 26.32
N ARG A 174 -11.01 -14.32 26.42
CA ARG A 174 -10.52 -15.38 27.32
C ARG A 174 -10.87 -15.11 28.78
N GLN A 175 -10.65 -13.88 29.25
CA GLN A 175 -11.02 -13.47 30.62
C GLN A 175 -12.52 -13.62 30.88
N TYR A 176 -13.37 -13.20 29.95
CA TYR A 176 -14.82 -13.35 30.09
C TYR A 176 -15.21 -14.83 30.15
N MET A 177 -14.63 -15.68 29.30
CA MET A 177 -14.90 -17.12 29.29
C MET A 177 -14.46 -17.81 30.59
N GLU A 178 -13.28 -17.47 31.12
CA GLU A 178 -12.78 -17.97 32.40
C GLU A 178 -13.72 -17.58 33.57
N GLN A 179 -14.17 -16.32 33.61
CA GLN A 179 -15.10 -15.83 34.64
C GLN A 179 -16.46 -16.54 34.60
N GLN A 180 -16.89 -16.99 33.43
CA GLN A 180 -18.15 -17.72 33.24
C GLN A 180 -17.98 -19.24 33.32
N GLY A 181 -16.78 -19.74 33.66
CA GLY A 181 -16.48 -21.18 33.80
C GLY A 181 -16.47 -21.96 32.48
N GLY A 182 -16.26 -21.29 31.34
CA GLY A 182 -16.21 -21.89 30.01
C GLY A 182 -14.83 -22.47 29.64
N THR A 183 -14.82 -23.39 28.69
CA THR A 183 -13.59 -23.98 28.12
C THR A 183 -12.86 -22.94 27.25
N PRO A 184 -11.52 -22.82 27.35
CA PRO A 184 -10.77 -21.92 26.48
C PRO A 184 -10.89 -22.32 25.00
N VAL A 185 -11.23 -21.36 24.16
CA VAL A 185 -11.29 -21.48 22.70
C VAL A 185 -10.37 -20.46 22.05
N ASP A 186 -9.91 -20.74 20.84
CA ASP A 186 -9.22 -19.76 19.99
C ASP A 186 -10.26 -18.85 19.30
N PRO A 187 -10.39 -17.57 19.69
CA PRO A 187 -11.47 -16.72 19.19
C PRO A 187 -11.39 -16.43 17.67
N ASP A 188 -10.21 -16.53 17.08
CA ASP A 188 -10.00 -16.29 15.65
C ASP A 188 -10.48 -17.49 14.79
N ARG A 189 -10.57 -18.69 15.40
CA ARG A 189 -11.09 -19.90 14.76
C ARG A 189 -12.59 -20.09 14.91
N VAL A 190 -13.22 -19.35 15.83
CA VAL A 190 -14.67 -19.40 16.04
C VAL A 190 -15.35 -18.48 15.04
N ARG A 191 -16.08 -19.07 14.08
CA ARG A 191 -16.95 -18.31 13.18
C ARG A 191 -18.30 -18.05 13.82
N ILE A 192 -18.70 -16.79 13.82
CA ILE A 192 -19.98 -16.29 14.30
C ILE A 192 -20.73 -15.70 13.13
N ARG A 193 -21.94 -16.20 12.90
CA ARG A 193 -22.88 -15.59 12.00
C ARG A 193 -23.70 -14.55 12.77
N VAL A 194 -23.51 -13.29 12.42
CA VAL A 194 -24.22 -12.13 12.98
C VAL A 194 -25.38 -11.81 12.07
N GLU A 195 -26.59 -12.08 12.52
CA GLU A 195 -27.81 -11.78 11.79
C GLU A 195 -28.40 -10.48 12.30
N SER A 196 -28.53 -9.50 11.41
CA SER A 196 -29.14 -8.22 11.70
C SER A 196 -30.47 -8.14 10.98
N ARG A 197 -31.53 -7.76 11.72
CA ARG A 197 -32.84 -7.50 11.14
C ARG A 197 -33.04 -6.01 10.98
N ALA A 198 -33.23 -5.57 9.75
CA ALA A 198 -33.62 -4.20 9.42
C ALA A 198 -34.81 -4.25 8.46
N ASN A 199 -35.89 -3.54 8.82
CA ASN A 199 -37.09 -3.37 8.00
C ASN A 199 -37.67 -4.68 7.41
N GLY A 200 -37.78 -5.71 8.27
CA GLY A 200 -38.37 -7.00 7.91
C GLY A 200 -37.45 -7.93 7.12
N ARG A 201 -36.23 -7.50 6.76
CA ARG A 201 -35.20 -8.33 6.12
C ARG A 201 -34.12 -8.71 7.10
N THR A 202 -33.66 -9.95 7.01
CA THR A 202 -32.52 -10.45 7.76
C THR A 202 -31.32 -10.45 6.84
N THR A 203 -30.29 -9.69 7.20
CA THR A 203 -28.96 -9.80 6.60
C THR A 203 -28.06 -10.56 7.55
N SER A 204 -27.05 -11.21 7.00
CA SER A 204 -26.14 -12.04 7.77
C SER A 204 -24.72 -11.80 7.33
N THR A 205 -23.82 -11.67 8.30
CA THR A 205 -22.39 -11.54 8.08
C THR A 205 -21.68 -12.58 8.92
N GLU A 206 -20.66 -13.21 8.34
CA GLU A 206 -19.82 -14.16 9.04
C GLU A 206 -18.53 -13.48 9.49
N LEU A 207 -18.26 -13.53 10.78
CA LEU A 207 -17.11 -12.91 11.44
C LEU A 207 -16.41 -13.95 12.31
N SER A 208 -15.13 -13.75 12.61
CA SER A 208 -14.52 -14.40 13.78
C SER A 208 -15.13 -13.84 15.08
N LEU A 209 -14.99 -14.57 16.19
CA LEU A 209 -15.44 -14.08 17.51
C LEU A 209 -14.68 -12.81 17.91
N THR A 210 -13.40 -12.69 17.53
CA THR A 210 -12.60 -11.47 17.73
C THR A 210 -13.19 -10.28 16.98
N GLU A 211 -13.50 -10.43 15.69
CA GLU A 211 -14.11 -9.36 14.88
C GLU A 211 -15.49 -8.96 15.42
N ALA A 212 -16.31 -9.93 15.81
CA ALA A 212 -17.63 -9.67 16.39
C ALA A 212 -17.54 -8.85 17.68
N VAL A 213 -16.63 -9.18 18.59
CA VAL A 213 -16.44 -8.40 19.84
C VAL A 213 -15.89 -7.00 19.56
N LEU A 214 -14.98 -6.86 18.59
CA LEU A 214 -14.41 -5.56 18.22
C LEU A 214 -15.49 -4.59 17.68
N LEU A 215 -16.46 -5.13 16.93
CA LEU A 215 -17.57 -4.38 16.36
C LEU A 215 -18.73 -4.16 17.35
N GLY A 216 -18.88 -5.03 18.35
CA GLY A 216 -19.88 -4.92 19.41
C GLY A 216 -19.63 -3.80 20.43
N PRO A 217 -20.49 -3.67 21.45
CA PRO A 217 -21.63 -4.55 21.77
C PRO A 217 -22.86 -4.31 20.88
N TYR A 218 -23.74 -5.31 20.76
CA TYR A 218 -24.94 -5.29 19.89
C TYR A 218 -26.27 -5.30 20.66
N ALA A 219 -27.32 -4.75 20.04
CA ALA A 219 -28.63 -4.56 20.64
C ALA A 219 -29.46 -5.84 20.68
N ASN A 220 -30.50 -5.82 21.51
CA ASN A 220 -31.51 -6.86 21.56
C ASN A 220 -32.24 -6.93 20.20
N GLY A 221 -31.98 -8.00 19.43
CA GLY A 221 -32.54 -8.20 18.09
C GLY A 221 -31.55 -8.81 17.10
N THR A 222 -30.25 -8.73 17.39
CA THR A 222 -29.20 -9.45 16.67
C THR A 222 -29.18 -10.91 17.13
N THR A 223 -29.26 -11.84 16.17
CA THR A 223 -29.11 -13.28 16.42
C THR A 223 -27.69 -13.71 16.10
N PHE A 224 -27.13 -14.54 16.98
CA PHE A 224 -25.77 -15.07 16.85
C PHE A 224 -25.84 -16.58 16.74
N THR A 225 -25.32 -17.14 15.67
CA THR A 225 -25.17 -18.59 15.51
C THR A 225 -23.73 -18.94 15.21
N LEU A 226 -23.31 -20.16 15.55
CA LEU A 226 -22.01 -20.66 15.14
C LEU A 226 -22.02 -20.86 13.61
N GLY A 227 -21.00 -20.33 12.94
CA GLY A 227 -20.78 -20.53 11.52
C GLY A 227 -20.34 -21.97 11.22
N THR A 228 -20.27 -22.30 9.93
CA THR A 228 -19.73 -23.59 9.50
C THR A 228 -18.24 -23.67 9.82
N PRO A 229 -17.78 -24.69 10.57
CA PRO A 229 -16.35 -24.87 10.82
C PRO A 229 -15.59 -25.00 9.49
N SER A 230 -14.52 -24.24 9.30
CA SER A 230 -13.64 -24.39 8.12
C SER A 230 -12.78 -25.66 8.17
N GLU A 231 -12.65 -26.26 9.36
CA GLU A 231 -12.04 -27.56 9.66
C GLU A 231 -12.88 -28.22 10.78
N PRO A 232 -12.87 -29.55 10.98
CA PRO A 232 -13.57 -30.18 12.11
C PRO A 232 -13.02 -29.56 13.40
N ALA A 233 -13.77 -28.60 13.96
CA ALA A 233 -13.36 -27.89 15.15
C ALA A 233 -13.27 -28.90 16.29
N ALA A 234 -12.05 -29.12 16.77
CA ALA A 234 -11.76 -29.93 17.94
C ALA A 234 -12.73 -29.57 19.07
N ASP A 235 -13.61 -30.51 19.45
CA ASP A 235 -14.38 -30.79 20.68
C ASP A 235 -14.66 -29.72 21.77
N ASN A 236 -14.35 -28.44 21.57
CA ASN A 236 -14.32 -27.39 22.60
C ASN A 236 -15.31 -26.23 22.36
N THR A 237 -16.17 -26.29 21.34
CA THR A 237 -17.19 -25.24 21.08
C THR A 237 -18.52 -25.45 21.80
N THR A 238 -18.67 -26.55 22.54
CA THR A 238 -19.92 -26.94 23.25
C THR A 238 -20.40 -25.88 24.25
N ALA A 239 -19.50 -25.04 24.78
CA ALA A 239 -19.83 -23.93 25.68
C ALA A 239 -20.35 -22.66 24.97
N LEU A 240 -20.12 -22.50 23.66
CA LEU A 240 -20.48 -21.31 22.88
C LEU A 240 -21.91 -21.40 22.33
N THR A 241 -22.89 -21.52 23.22
CA THR A 241 -24.31 -21.52 22.82
C THR A 241 -24.74 -20.15 22.27
N PRO A 242 -25.75 -20.08 21.38
CA PRO A 242 -26.33 -18.81 20.92
C PRO A 242 -26.72 -17.86 22.07
N ALA A 243 -27.20 -18.40 23.20
CA ALA A 243 -27.54 -17.62 24.38
C ALA A 243 -26.30 -17.02 25.07
N PHE A 244 -25.21 -17.78 25.14
CA PHE A 244 -23.93 -17.30 25.68
C PHE A 244 -23.33 -16.20 24.78
N LEU A 245 -23.31 -16.42 23.47
CA LEU A 245 -22.83 -15.44 22.49
C LEU A 245 -23.63 -14.15 22.55
N LYS A 246 -24.97 -14.25 22.62
CA LYS A 246 -25.85 -13.08 22.77
C LYS A 246 -25.54 -12.27 24.04
N ARG A 247 -25.23 -12.94 25.15
CA ARG A 247 -24.84 -12.27 26.39
C ARG A 247 -23.48 -11.58 26.25
N MET A 248 -22.45 -12.33 25.86
CA MET A 248 -21.09 -11.81 25.67
C MET A 248 -21.05 -10.61 24.72
N LEU A 249 -21.67 -10.76 23.53
CA LEU A 249 -21.69 -9.73 22.50
C LEU A 249 -22.65 -8.57 22.81
N GLY A 250 -23.50 -8.70 23.84
CA GLY A 250 -24.30 -7.60 24.38
C GLY A 250 -23.60 -6.83 25.51
N GLU A 251 -22.68 -7.47 26.24
CA GLU A 251 -22.04 -6.93 27.45
C GLU A 251 -20.62 -6.39 27.21
N LEU A 252 -19.85 -7.00 26.30
CA LEU A 252 -18.42 -6.74 26.16
C LEU A 252 -18.13 -5.51 25.26
N ASP A 253 -18.03 -4.32 25.87
CA ASP A 253 -17.52 -3.10 25.22
C ASP A 253 -16.01 -2.95 25.44
N VAL A 254 -15.21 -3.41 24.47
CA VAL A 254 -13.74 -3.46 24.57
C VAL A 254 -13.06 -2.12 24.24
N ARG A 255 -13.72 -1.21 23.52
CA ARG A 255 -13.08 0.02 23.02
C ARG A 255 -12.62 0.96 24.14
N PRO A 256 -13.43 1.23 25.20
CA PRO A 256 -12.97 2.03 26.34
C PRO A 256 -11.77 1.41 27.07
N GLY A 257 -11.80 0.09 27.29
CA GLY A 257 -10.73 -0.62 28.00
C GLY A 257 -9.42 -0.71 27.20
N TYR A 258 -9.51 -0.71 25.88
CA TYR A 258 -8.36 -0.78 24.99
C TYR A 258 -7.46 0.45 25.11
N ILE A 259 -8.04 1.66 25.05
CA ILE A 259 -7.27 2.91 25.12
C ILE A 259 -6.49 3.01 26.42
N GLU A 260 -7.09 2.65 27.54
CA GLU A 260 -6.41 2.65 28.83
C GLU A 260 -5.29 1.60 28.87
N THR A 261 -5.51 0.42 28.30
CA THR A 261 -4.46 -0.62 28.18
C THR A 261 -3.29 -0.14 27.33
N LEU A 262 -3.56 0.54 26.21
CA LEU A 262 -2.56 1.11 25.32
C LEU A 262 -1.75 2.20 26.04
N ARG A 263 -2.43 3.11 26.74
CA ARG A 263 -1.82 4.16 27.56
C ARG A 263 -0.90 3.56 28.63
N GLN A 264 -1.37 2.56 29.36
CA GLN A 264 -0.58 1.86 30.38
C GLN A 264 0.65 1.19 29.77
N ARG A 265 0.52 0.54 28.60
CA ARG A 265 1.65 -0.10 27.92
C ARG A 265 2.74 0.91 27.57
N TYR A 266 2.38 2.04 26.96
CA TYR A 266 3.34 3.10 26.63
C TYR A 266 4.04 3.69 27.86
N ASN A 267 3.39 3.65 29.02
CA ASN A 267 3.95 4.13 30.29
C ASN A 267 4.78 3.10 31.05
N THR A 268 4.92 1.86 30.55
CA THR A 268 5.81 0.87 31.18
C THR A 268 7.28 1.21 30.93
N ALA A 269 8.14 0.96 31.92
CA ALA A 269 9.57 1.24 31.81
C ALA A 269 10.24 0.46 30.66
N SER A 270 9.79 -0.78 30.38
CA SER A 270 10.30 -1.58 29.27
C SER A 270 9.91 -1.00 27.90
N ALA A 271 8.65 -0.56 27.73
CA ALA A 271 8.21 0.10 26.50
C ALA A 271 8.94 1.44 26.29
N GLN A 272 9.06 2.25 27.33
CA GLN A 272 9.80 3.52 27.25
C GLN A 272 11.28 3.30 26.93
N SER A 273 11.93 2.28 27.52
CA SER A 273 13.32 1.96 27.19
C SER A 273 13.46 1.51 25.74
N ALA A 274 12.63 0.57 25.27
CA ALA A 274 12.68 0.07 23.91
C ALA A 274 12.39 1.17 22.87
N LEU A 275 11.42 2.05 23.14
CA LEU A 275 11.15 3.21 22.30
C LEU A 275 12.34 4.17 22.24
N ASN A 276 13.01 4.43 23.38
CA ASN A 276 14.23 5.24 23.41
C ASN A 276 15.34 4.60 22.58
N ASP A 277 15.58 3.29 22.73
CA ASP A 277 16.60 2.57 21.98
C ASP A 277 16.30 2.61 20.47
N ALA A 278 15.04 2.36 20.08
CA ALA A 278 14.60 2.42 18.70
C ALA A 278 14.71 3.84 18.10
N LEU A 279 14.40 4.89 18.87
CA LEU A 279 14.57 6.28 18.44
C LEU A 279 16.06 6.62 18.27
N ALA A 280 16.91 6.21 19.21
CA ALA A 280 18.35 6.46 19.16
C ALA A 280 19.00 5.76 17.95
N SER A 281 18.76 4.46 17.77
CA SER A 281 19.35 3.69 16.67
C SER A 281 18.80 4.11 15.31
N ARG A 282 17.51 4.45 15.21
CA ARG A 282 16.94 5.03 13.99
C ARG A 282 17.60 6.37 13.63
N THR A 283 17.73 7.27 14.60
CA THR A 283 18.38 8.57 14.39
C THR A 283 19.83 8.39 13.97
N GLN A 284 20.56 7.49 14.64
CA GLN A 284 21.96 7.21 14.34
C GLN A 284 22.16 6.68 12.91
N HIS A 285 21.36 5.68 12.52
CA HIS A 285 21.38 5.14 11.17
C HIS A 285 21.05 6.22 10.12
N ALA A 286 19.99 6.99 10.35
CA ALA A 286 19.54 8.01 9.42
C ALA A 286 20.56 9.16 9.28
N ALA A 287 21.15 9.62 10.39
CA ALA A 287 22.15 10.68 10.38
C ALA A 287 23.43 10.25 9.63
N TYR A 288 23.89 9.03 9.88
CA TYR A 288 25.06 8.51 9.19
C TYR A 288 24.79 8.29 7.69
N SER A 289 23.61 7.76 7.34
CA SER A 289 23.16 7.67 5.95
C SER A 289 23.11 9.05 5.26
N ALA A 290 22.54 10.07 5.91
CA ALA A 290 22.46 11.43 5.39
C ALA A 290 23.86 12.04 5.16
N LYS A 291 24.81 11.79 6.07
CA LYS A 291 26.22 12.17 5.89
C LYS A 291 26.82 11.52 4.64
N LEU A 292 26.63 10.22 4.44
CA LEU A 292 27.20 9.51 3.29
C LEU A 292 26.59 9.94 1.94
N LYS A 293 25.32 10.35 1.95
CA LYS A 293 24.65 10.95 0.78
C LYS A 293 25.06 12.40 0.53
N GLY A 294 25.65 13.06 1.52
CA GLY A 294 25.97 14.49 1.48
C GLY A 294 24.76 15.39 1.69
N GLU A 295 23.67 14.87 2.26
CA GLU A 295 22.49 15.65 2.67
C GLU A 295 22.82 16.56 3.88
N ILE A 296 23.76 16.13 4.71
CA ILE A 296 24.35 16.92 5.80
C ILE A 296 25.87 16.86 5.74
N THR A 297 26.53 17.86 6.33
CA THR A 297 27.99 17.91 6.40
C THR A 297 28.55 17.04 7.52
N SER A 298 29.87 16.79 7.52
CA SER A 298 30.54 16.12 8.65
C SER A 298 30.37 16.90 9.97
N ALA A 299 30.40 18.23 9.92
CA ALA A 299 30.20 19.09 11.10
C ALA A 299 28.77 18.99 11.65
N ASP A 300 27.77 18.84 10.78
CA ASP A 300 26.38 18.61 11.18
C ASP A 300 26.20 17.25 11.86
N TYR A 301 26.82 16.22 11.29
CA TYR A 301 26.84 14.89 11.90
C TYR A 301 27.55 14.91 13.26
N GLU A 302 28.68 15.62 13.38
CA GLU A 302 29.38 15.79 14.66
C GLU A 302 28.56 16.54 15.70
N LEU A 303 27.73 17.52 15.31
CA LEU A 303 26.77 18.16 16.22
C LEU A 303 25.78 17.13 16.79
N ILE A 304 25.22 16.27 15.94
CA ILE A 304 24.33 15.18 16.39
C ILE A 304 25.07 14.29 17.39
N GLN A 305 26.30 13.87 17.07
CA GLN A 305 27.12 13.04 17.98
C GLN A 305 27.43 13.74 19.30
N ARG A 306 27.71 15.05 19.31
CA ARG A 306 27.94 15.81 20.55
C ARG A 306 26.71 15.83 21.43
N VAL A 307 25.52 16.10 20.85
CA VAL A 307 24.26 16.03 21.60
C VAL A 307 24.03 14.62 22.16
N GLN A 308 24.26 13.58 21.34
CA GLN A 308 24.11 12.18 21.76
C GLN A 308 25.04 11.78 22.92
N ASN A 309 26.27 12.29 22.92
CA ASN A 309 27.28 12.01 23.94
C ASN A 309 27.21 12.96 25.15
N GLY A 310 26.24 13.88 25.21
CA GLY A 310 26.11 14.88 26.28
C GLY A 310 27.20 15.96 26.27
N GLY A 311 27.86 16.15 25.13
CA GLY A 311 29.03 17.01 24.97
C GLY A 311 28.66 18.47 24.70
N GLY A 312 28.41 19.24 25.76
CA GLY A 312 28.74 20.66 25.77
C GLY A 312 30.12 20.83 26.39
N GLU A 313 31.13 21.25 25.62
CA GLU A 313 32.44 21.52 26.20
C GLU A 313 32.33 22.72 27.15
N ALA A 314 32.43 22.48 28.46
CA ALA A 314 32.25 23.47 29.53
C ALA A 314 33.09 24.75 29.36
N ASN A 315 34.17 24.70 28.56
CA ASN A 315 35.09 25.82 28.31
C ASN A 315 35.14 26.32 26.84
N SER A 316 34.28 25.81 25.96
CA SER A 316 34.29 26.16 24.53
C SER A 316 33.47 27.40 24.17
N GLY A 317 32.54 27.82 25.05
CA GLY A 317 31.52 28.82 24.74
C GLY A 317 30.37 28.28 23.88
N LYS A 318 30.39 26.99 23.53
CA LYS A 318 29.37 26.31 22.72
C LYS A 318 28.40 25.53 23.61
N ARG A 319 27.10 25.70 23.36
CA ARG A 319 26.01 24.96 24.01
C ARG A 319 25.26 24.17 22.94
N VAL A 320 25.09 22.87 23.18
CA VAL A 320 24.33 21.97 22.31
C VAL A 320 23.03 21.53 22.98
N GLU A 321 21.95 21.46 22.23
CA GLU A 321 20.60 21.18 22.75
C GLU A 321 19.80 20.30 21.79
N LEU A 322 18.88 19.52 22.34
CA LEU A 322 17.85 18.79 21.59
C LEU A 322 16.48 19.36 21.94
N GLY A 323 15.65 19.58 20.92
CA GLY A 323 14.27 19.99 21.11
C GLY A 323 13.36 19.52 19.98
N GLY A 324 12.09 19.89 20.09
CA GLY A 324 11.06 19.61 19.10
C GLY A 324 10.53 20.89 18.45
N VAL A 325 9.78 20.70 17.36
CA VAL A 325 9.01 21.78 16.73
C VAL A 325 7.58 21.72 17.25
N THR A 326 7.00 22.87 17.55
CA THR A 326 5.60 22.99 17.99
C THR A 326 4.80 23.91 17.07
N MET A 327 3.51 23.65 16.91
CA MET A 327 2.57 24.48 16.15
C MET A 327 1.29 24.75 16.96
N PHE A 328 0.47 25.69 16.50
CA PHE A 328 -0.90 25.92 16.97
C PHE A 328 -1.11 26.02 18.50
N GLY A 329 -0.18 26.68 19.21
CA GLY A 329 -0.30 26.88 20.65
C GLY A 329 0.37 25.79 21.50
N GLY A 330 1.40 25.15 20.96
CA GLY A 330 2.27 24.23 21.71
C GLY A 330 2.11 22.75 21.36
N ASP A 331 1.34 22.43 20.31
CA ASP A 331 1.22 21.07 19.79
C ASP A 331 2.56 20.64 19.17
N GLN A 332 3.24 19.70 19.82
CA GLN A 332 4.53 19.21 19.38
C GLN A 332 4.37 18.28 18.19
N LEU A 333 5.11 18.54 17.12
CA LEU A 333 5.18 17.67 15.96
C LEU A 333 5.82 16.34 16.38
N ARG A 334 5.05 15.25 16.28
CA ARG A 334 5.31 14.01 17.01
C ARG A 334 6.68 13.36 16.75
N ASP A 335 7.22 13.49 15.54
CA ASP A 335 8.48 12.83 15.15
C ASP A 335 9.63 13.81 14.86
N ILE A 336 9.38 15.13 14.79
CA ILE A 336 10.39 16.12 14.37
C ILE A 336 11.27 16.55 15.55
N GLN A 337 12.58 16.40 15.36
CA GLN A 337 13.61 16.76 16.34
C GLN A 337 14.56 17.80 15.75
N VAL A 338 15.07 18.69 16.60
CA VAL A 338 16.03 19.74 16.22
C VAL A 338 17.22 19.70 17.16
N TYR A 339 18.39 19.41 16.59
CA TYR A 339 19.70 19.52 17.20
C TYR A 339 20.21 20.93 16.98
N ARG A 340 20.52 21.65 18.06
CA ARG A 340 20.95 23.05 18.01
C ARG A 340 22.32 23.20 18.65
N GLU A 341 23.21 23.96 18.01
CA GLU A 341 24.42 24.52 18.62
C GLU A 341 24.28 26.04 18.67
N THR A 342 24.64 26.63 19.80
CA THR A 342 24.83 28.07 19.95
C THR A 342 26.25 28.33 20.41
N ASP A 343 26.93 29.28 19.78
CA ASP A 343 28.27 29.69 20.13
C ASP A 343 28.24 31.13 20.66
N SER A 344 28.43 31.27 21.96
CA SER A 344 28.41 32.57 22.65
C SER A 344 29.55 33.50 22.24
N ARG A 345 30.68 32.97 21.74
CA ARG A 345 31.85 33.77 21.33
C ARG A 345 31.67 34.38 19.94
N THR A 346 31.09 33.62 19.03
CA THR A 346 30.86 34.04 17.64
C THR A 346 29.45 34.56 17.39
N GLN A 347 28.55 34.44 18.39
CA GLN A 347 27.12 34.70 18.27
C GLN A 347 26.48 33.93 17.10
N SER A 348 27.02 32.75 16.79
CA SER A 348 26.54 31.91 15.70
C SER A 348 25.65 30.79 16.22
N GLU A 349 24.74 30.35 15.36
CA GLU A 349 23.85 29.23 15.64
C GLU A 349 23.89 28.22 14.50
N ARG A 350 23.75 26.95 14.84
CA ARG A 350 23.61 25.86 13.87
C ARG A 350 22.44 24.98 14.26
N TYR A 351 21.62 24.63 13.27
CA TYR A 351 20.45 23.79 13.42
C TYR A 351 20.54 22.59 12.49
N VAL A 352 20.27 21.41 13.02
CA VAL A 352 20.10 20.18 12.26
C VAL A 352 18.77 19.56 12.66
N MET A 353 17.80 19.58 11.76
CA MET A 353 16.47 19.00 11.97
C MET A 353 16.42 17.58 11.41
N TYR A 354 15.93 16.67 12.22
CA TYR A 354 15.57 15.32 11.84
C TYR A 354 14.05 15.24 11.69
N ALA A 355 13.58 14.93 10.50
CA ALA A 355 12.18 14.85 10.11
C ALA A 355 11.93 13.51 9.38
N PRO A 356 11.78 12.40 10.12
CA PRO A 356 11.64 11.08 9.52
C PRO A 356 10.38 10.96 8.68
N GLY A 357 10.52 10.50 7.43
CA GLY A 357 9.40 10.33 6.50
C GLY A 357 8.91 11.63 5.85
N ALA A 358 9.66 12.73 6.00
CA ALA A 358 9.43 13.93 5.21
C ALA A 358 9.59 13.63 3.70
N PRO A 359 8.93 14.41 2.82
CA PRO A 359 8.74 14.04 1.42
C PRO A 359 10.02 13.98 0.57
N ASP A 360 11.10 14.64 0.98
CA ASP A 360 12.35 14.76 0.24
C ASP A 360 13.56 14.16 0.97
N ASN A 361 13.93 14.67 2.14
CA ASN A 361 15.08 14.18 2.93
C ASN A 361 14.66 13.87 4.37
N GLU A 362 15.46 13.12 5.13
CA GLU A 362 15.18 12.95 6.56
C GLU A 362 15.91 13.99 7.43
N PHE A 363 16.98 14.59 6.92
CA PHE A 363 17.78 15.60 7.62
C PHE A 363 17.88 16.90 6.85
N TYR A 364 17.84 18.00 7.59
CA TYR A 364 17.91 19.35 7.06
C TYR A 364 18.78 20.20 7.96
N ALA A 365 19.63 21.06 7.39
CA ALA A 365 20.57 21.84 8.17
C ALA A 365 20.48 23.33 7.83
N ALA A 366 20.43 24.17 8.85
CA ALA A 366 20.20 25.61 8.74
C ALA A 366 21.12 26.40 9.68
N ASN A 367 21.44 27.64 9.31
CA ASN A 367 22.23 28.56 10.14
C ASN A 367 21.36 29.59 10.87
N THR A 368 20.05 29.61 10.59
CA THR A 368 19.12 30.53 11.24
C THR A 368 17.78 29.83 11.52
N PRO A 369 17.04 30.26 12.56
CA PRO A 369 15.67 29.81 12.81
C PRO A 369 14.74 30.03 11.61
N TYR A 370 14.96 31.14 10.87
CA TYR A 370 14.16 31.47 9.70
C TYR A 370 14.36 30.45 8.57
N GLN A 371 15.60 30.05 8.27
CA GLN A 371 15.87 29.02 7.26
C GLN A 371 15.20 27.69 7.60
N LEU A 372 15.26 27.27 8.87
CA LEU A 372 14.60 26.05 9.32
C LEU A 372 13.07 26.14 9.17
N SER A 373 12.49 27.27 9.56
CA SER A 373 11.05 27.55 9.40
C SER A 373 10.61 27.50 7.93
N GLN A 374 11.43 28.02 7.01
CA GLN A 374 11.14 27.99 5.58
C GLN A 374 11.20 26.58 4.98
N MET A 375 12.05 25.68 5.51
CA MET A 375 12.06 24.27 5.10
C MET A 375 10.72 23.60 5.42
N ILE A 376 10.19 23.84 6.62
CA ILE A 376 8.87 23.34 7.04
C ILE A 376 7.75 23.96 6.20
N ALA A 377 7.83 25.27 5.92
CA ALA A 377 6.90 25.96 5.02
C ALA A 377 6.89 25.33 3.62
N GLY A 378 8.06 24.94 3.12
CA GLY A 378 8.25 24.29 1.82
C GLY A 378 7.46 22.98 1.68
N TRP A 379 7.32 22.20 2.76
CA TRP A 379 6.50 20.99 2.72
C TRP A 379 5.02 21.28 2.48
N ALA A 380 4.49 22.42 2.94
CA ALA A 380 3.08 22.79 2.71
C ALA A 380 2.76 23.05 1.22
N ALA A 381 3.77 23.28 0.38
CA ALA A 381 3.57 23.52 -1.06
C ALA A 381 3.06 22.28 -1.80
N THR A 382 3.43 21.07 -1.36
CA THR A 382 3.08 19.81 -2.04
C THR A 382 2.00 19.04 -1.32
N GLU A 383 1.23 18.21 -2.03
CA GLU A 383 0.20 17.37 -1.39
C GLU A 383 0.81 16.36 -0.42
N ALA A 384 1.93 15.74 -0.80
CA ALA A 384 2.65 14.80 0.06
C ALA A 384 3.16 15.48 1.34
N GLY A 385 3.75 16.67 1.23
CA GLY A 385 4.25 17.41 2.38
C GLY A 385 3.13 17.97 3.28
N ARG A 386 1.98 18.37 2.73
CA ARG A 386 0.79 18.73 3.53
C ARG A 386 0.27 17.56 4.35
N ARG A 387 0.17 16.37 3.74
CA ARG A 387 -0.22 15.16 4.47
C ARG A 387 0.77 14.84 5.58
N TYR A 388 2.07 14.86 5.27
CA TYR A 388 3.13 14.67 6.26
C TYR A 388 2.97 15.63 7.44
N LEU A 389 2.83 16.94 7.19
CA LEU A 389 2.65 17.94 8.24
C LEU A 389 1.39 17.73 9.08
N THR A 390 0.26 17.38 8.45
CA THR A 390 -0.98 17.06 9.16
C THR A 390 -0.81 15.81 10.05
N ASP A 391 -0.10 14.79 9.56
CA ASP A 391 0.13 13.55 10.30
C ASP A 391 1.05 13.76 11.52
N GLN A 392 1.89 14.80 11.50
CA GLN A 392 2.73 15.18 12.63
C GLN A 392 1.96 15.86 13.77
N LEU A 393 0.76 16.39 13.50
CA LEU A 393 -0.07 17.08 14.50
C LEU A 393 -0.89 16.10 15.34
N ASP A 394 -1.27 16.55 16.53
CA ASP A 394 -2.30 15.89 17.33
C ASP A 394 -3.62 15.82 16.53
N PRO A 395 -4.38 14.70 16.59
CA PRO A 395 -5.65 14.56 15.89
C PRO A 395 -6.62 15.74 16.08
N SER A 396 -6.61 16.37 17.26
CA SER A 396 -7.45 17.54 17.56
C SER A 396 -7.13 18.78 16.72
N ASN A 397 -5.89 18.92 16.23
CA ASN A 397 -5.43 20.05 15.43
C ASN A 397 -5.40 19.78 13.92
N ARG A 398 -5.59 18.53 13.46
CA ARG A 398 -5.45 18.16 12.04
C ARG A 398 -6.33 18.96 11.11
N GLN A 399 -7.62 19.12 11.43
CA GLN A 399 -8.53 19.88 10.57
C GLN A 399 -8.11 21.36 10.45
N LYS A 400 -7.60 21.95 11.53
CA LYS A 400 -7.05 23.31 11.55
C LYS A 400 -5.76 23.38 10.74
N GLY A 401 -4.87 22.41 10.92
CA GLY A 401 -3.63 22.25 10.16
C GLY A 401 -3.87 22.13 8.66
N GLU A 402 -4.74 21.22 8.22
CA GLU A 402 -5.08 21.02 6.81
C GLU A 402 -5.62 22.29 6.13
N LYS A 403 -6.47 23.05 6.84
CA LYS A 403 -6.96 24.35 6.34
C LYS A 403 -5.82 25.34 6.21
N PHE A 404 -4.99 25.45 7.26
CA PHE A 404 -3.83 26.33 7.26
C PHE A 404 -2.82 25.98 6.17
N PHE A 405 -2.42 24.72 6.01
CA PHE A 405 -1.45 24.31 5.00
C PHE A 405 -1.97 24.47 3.57
N ARG A 406 -3.27 24.29 3.33
CA ARG A 406 -3.89 24.64 2.04
C ARG A 406 -3.86 26.13 1.77
N GLN A 407 -4.07 26.96 2.79
CA GLN A 407 -3.92 28.42 2.66
C GLN A 407 -2.47 28.79 2.34
N ILE A 408 -1.49 28.21 3.03
CA ILE A 408 -0.06 28.46 2.76
C ILE A 408 0.33 28.05 1.33
N ALA A 409 -0.23 26.94 0.82
CA ALA A 409 0.01 26.53 -0.57
C ALA A 409 -0.49 27.56 -1.60
N GLN A 410 -1.53 28.33 -1.28
CA GLN A 410 -2.09 29.38 -2.13
C GLN A 410 -1.45 30.76 -1.89
N MET A 411 -1.09 31.04 -0.63
CA MET A 411 -0.53 32.31 -0.17
C MET A 411 0.67 32.04 0.75
N PRO A 412 1.86 31.75 0.19
CA PRO A 412 3.05 31.46 0.99
C PRO A 412 3.47 32.60 1.93
N SER A 413 3.09 33.84 1.63
CA SER A 413 3.34 35.03 2.45
C SER A 413 2.67 35.00 3.83
N GLU A 414 1.63 34.16 4.00
CA GLU A 414 0.95 33.98 5.28
C GLU A 414 1.79 33.17 6.30
N TRP A 415 2.87 32.51 5.84
CA TRP A 415 3.79 31.83 6.73
C TRP A 415 4.68 32.83 7.47
N LYS A 416 4.52 32.89 8.79
CA LYS A 416 5.35 33.73 9.66
C LYS A 416 6.63 32.98 10.01
N GLY A 417 7.74 33.38 9.39
CA GLY A 417 9.04 32.74 9.58
C GLY A 417 9.65 32.93 10.98
N GLY A 418 10.58 32.04 11.33
CA GLY A 418 11.25 32.00 12.64
C GLY A 418 10.85 30.77 13.46
N LEU A 419 11.37 30.65 14.68
CA LEU A 419 11.08 29.58 15.65
C LEU A 419 10.81 30.18 17.04
N GLY A 420 9.73 30.94 17.18
CA GLY A 420 9.44 31.68 18.41
C GLY A 420 7.99 32.13 18.52
N GLU A 421 7.72 32.99 19.49
CA GLU A 421 6.39 33.58 19.68
C GLU A 421 5.98 34.42 18.45
N GLY A 422 4.74 34.24 18.00
CA GLY A 422 4.21 34.92 16.81
C GLY A 422 4.61 34.32 15.46
N ALA A 423 5.55 33.37 15.42
CA ALA A 423 5.88 32.59 14.22
C ALA A 423 4.86 31.45 13.99
N SER A 424 4.79 30.92 12.76
CA SER A 424 3.89 29.80 12.41
C SER A 424 4.32 28.49 13.08
N VAL A 425 5.61 28.36 13.37
CA VAL A 425 6.24 27.27 14.12
C VAL A 425 7.08 27.83 15.26
N SER A 426 7.16 27.11 16.36
CA SER A 426 8.03 27.44 17.49
C SER A 426 8.93 26.25 17.82
N TRP A 427 10.01 26.50 18.54
CA TRP A 427 10.91 25.46 19.03
C TRP A 427 10.79 25.32 20.55
N LYS A 428 10.87 24.07 21.04
CA LYS A 428 10.82 23.74 22.46
C LYS A 428 11.96 22.79 22.83
N SER A 429 12.82 23.21 23.76
CA SER A 429 13.85 22.34 24.35
C SER A 429 13.21 21.16 25.09
N PHE A 430 13.83 19.98 25.01
CA PHE A 430 13.45 18.82 25.83
C PHE A 430 14.02 18.84 27.24
N GLY A 431 14.65 19.95 27.63
CA GLY A 431 15.14 20.20 28.99
C GLY A 431 16.59 19.79 29.19
N ASP A 432 17.06 20.02 30.41
CA ASP A 432 18.42 19.72 30.84
C ASP A 432 18.51 18.25 31.27
N GLY A 433 19.41 17.48 30.65
CA GLY A 433 19.59 16.05 30.91
C GLY A 433 20.46 15.39 29.83
N GLY A 434 20.89 14.15 30.08
CA GLY A 434 21.59 13.37 29.06
C GLY A 434 20.68 13.01 27.88
N TYR A 435 21.27 12.67 26.73
CA TYR A 435 20.55 12.37 25.48
C TYR A 435 19.37 11.39 25.65
N ARG A 436 19.56 10.32 26.44
CA ARG A 436 18.49 9.34 26.71
C ARG A 436 17.28 9.96 27.42
N ALA A 437 17.49 10.89 28.35
CA ALA A 437 16.38 11.56 29.04
C ALA A 437 15.62 12.49 28.08
N GLN A 438 16.34 13.20 27.21
CA GLN A 438 15.74 14.06 26.18
C GLN A 438 14.98 13.25 25.12
N LEU A 439 15.51 12.10 24.67
CA LEU A 439 14.77 11.16 23.84
C LEU A 439 13.54 10.60 24.55
N GLY A 440 13.58 10.48 25.87
CA GLY A 440 12.41 10.10 26.68
C GLY A 440 11.22 11.03 26.48
N ALA A 441 11.46 12.33 26.28
CA ALA A 441 10.41 13.29 25.93
C ALA A 441 9.81 13.00 24.54
N VAL A 442 10.63 12.62 23.55
CA VAL A 442 10.18 12.22 22.21
C VAL A 442 9.40 10.90 22.27
N ALA A 443 9.87 9.92 23.05
CA ALA A 443 9.19 8.65 23.24
C ALA A 443 7.82 8.84 23.93
N ALA A 444 7.76 9.69 24.96
CA ALA A 444 6.52 10.02 25.65
C ALA A 444 5.53 10.73 24.71
N GLU A 445 6.02 11.68 23.92
CA GLU A 445 5.24 12.37 22.90
C GLU A 445 4.66 11.40 21.87
N LYS A 446 5.50 10.51 21.34
CA LYS A 446 5.07 9.48 20.38
C LYS A 446 4.04 8.53 20.96
N GLY A 447 4.20 8.12 22.22
CA GLY A 447 3.21 7.31 22.94
C GLY A 447 1.89 8.05 23.11
N ARG A 448 1.93 9.31 23.54
CA ARG A 448 0.75 10.19 23.69
C ARG A 448 0.02 10.37 22.36
N ALA A 449 0.74 10.69 21.28
CA ALA A 449 0.17 10.84 19.95
C ALA A 449 -0.44 9.54 19.42
N SER A 450 0.19 8.38 19.68
CA SER A 450 -0.35 7.07 19.29
C SER A 450 -1.63 6.72 20.04
N VAL A 451 -1.72 7.06 21.34
CA VAL A 451 -2.95 6.93 22.12
C VAL A 451 -4.03 7.89 21.61
N ALA A 452 -3.69 9.15 21.36
CA ALA A 452 -4.63 10.14 20.84
C ALA A 452 -5.17 9.74 19.46
N GLU A 453 -4.34 9.14 18.59
CA GLU A 453 -4.76 8.56 17.31
C GLU A 453 -5.83 7.49 17.54
N ALA A 454 -5.52 6.50 18.38
CA ALA A 454 -6.42 5.42 18.69
C ALA A 454 -7.73 5.94 19.33
N GLU A 455 -7.66 6.93 20.21
CA GLU A 455 -8.82 7.59 20.80
C GLU A 455 -9.68 8.28 19.73
N SER A 456 -9.07 9.04 18.82
CA SER A 456 -9.79 9.77 17.77
C SER A 456 -10.57 8.85 16.84
N VAL A 457 -10.07 7.63 16.62
CA VAL A 457 -10.68 6.62 15.73
C VAL A 457 -11.68 5.75 16.49
N LEU A 458 -11.34 5.27 17.69
CA LEU A 458 -12.09 4.22 18.40
C LEU A 458 -13.05 4.78 19.46
N LEU A 459 -12.75 5.94 20.04
CA LEU A 459 -13.50 6.59 21.10
C LEU A 459 -13.65 8.10 20.83
N PRO A 460 -14.25 8.51 19.70
CA PRO A 460 -14.51 9.92 19.48
C PRO A 460 -15.38 10.49 20.62
N PRO A 461 -15.30 11.79 20.94
CA PRO A 461 -15.92 12.37 22.14
C PRO A 461 -17.41 12.05 22.30
N TRP A 462 -18.16 12.04 21.19
CA TRP A 462 -19.59 11.69 21.18
C TRP A 462 -19.85 10.23 21.57
N TYR A 463 -18.95 9.30 21.24
CA TYR A 463 -19.07 7.88 21.62
C TYR A 463 -18.64 7.66 23.07
N ALA A 464 -17.56 8.32 23.49
CA ALA A 464 -17.09 8.27 24.88
C ALA A 464 -18.15 8.81 25.85
N GLY A 465 -18.85 9.90 25.49
CA GLY A 465 -19.94 10.47 26.29
C GLY A 465 -21.28 9.72 26.20
N ALA A 466 -21.45 8.80 25.24
CA ALA A 466 -22.70 8.06 25.06
C ALA A 466 -22.93 7.02 26.16
N THR A 467 -24.20 6.79 26.51
CA THR A 467 -24.58 5.71 27.43
C THR A 467 -24.30 4.33 26.81
N PRO A 468 -24.14 3.26 27.60
CA PRO A 468 -23.96 1.91 27.07
C PRO A 468 -25.06 1.53 26.07
N LYS A 469 -26.31 1.88 26.35
CA LYS A 469 -27.46 1.63 25.46
C LYS A 469 -27.32 2.35 24.11
N GLU A 470 -26.86 3.60 24.12
CA GLU A 470 -26.65 4.38 22.89
C GLU A 470 -25.49 3.82 22.06
N ARG A 471 -24.39 3.39 22.71
CA ARG A 471 -23.27 2.72 22.01
C ARG A 471 -23.71 1.40 21.37
N THR A 472 -24.46 0.60 22.12
CA THR A 472 -25.06 -0.64 21.62
C THR A 472 -25.98 -0.39 20.43
N GLN A 473 -26.81 0.66 20.49
CA GLN A 473 -27.67 1.06 19.38
C GLN A 473 -26.84 1.48 18.16
N PHE A 474 -25.83 2.32 18.35
CA PHE A 474 -24.92 2.77 17.28
C PHE A 474 -24.24 1.59 16.57
N ASN A 475 -23.60 0.69 17.33
CA ASN A 475 -22.88 -0.44 16.77
C ASN A 475 -23.81 -1.40 16.01
N SER A 476 -25.05 -1.56 16.47
CA SER A 476 -26.05 -2.37 15.78
C SER A 476 -26.48 -1.77 14.45
N LEU A 477 -26.70 -0.45 14.42
CA LEU A 477 -27.05 0.26 13.20
C LEU A 477 -25.87 0.26 12.20
N ASP A 478 -24.64 0.42 12.67
CA ASP A 478 -23.44 0.34 11.83
C ASP A 478 -23.25 -1.07 11.24
N ALA A 479 -23.43 -2.11 12.07
CA ALA A 479 -23.35 -3.50 11.61
C ALA A 479 -24.45 -3.83 10.59
N ALA A 480 -25.69 -3.38 10.83
CA ALA A 480 -26.80 -3.56 9.89
C ALA A 480 -26.55 -2.84 8.55
N ALA A 481 -26.05 -1.60 8.60
CA ALA A 481 -25.73 -0.81 7.41
C ALA A 481 -24.65 -1.48 6.55
N ARG A 482 -23.54 -1.91 7.18
CA ARG A 482 -22.42 -2.60 6.51
C ARG A 482 -22.83 -3.95 5.95
N SER A 483 -23.52 -4.78 6.75
CA SER A 483 -23.94 -6.12 6.32
C SER A 483 -24.90 -6.05 5.13
N ALA A 484 -25.84 -5.08 5.14
CA ALA A 484 -26.75 -4.86 4.02
C ALA A 484 -26.02 -4.35 2.77
N LEU A 485 -25.04 -3.44 2.93
CA LEU A 485 -24.23 -2.95 1.80
C LEU A 485 -23.37 -4.06 1.20
N GLN A 486 -22.71 -4.86 2.04
CA GLN A 486 -21.89 -5.98 1.61
C GLN A 486 -22.73 -7.04 0.89
N ALA A 487 -23.90 -7.39 1.43
CA ALA A 487 -24.84 -8.28 0.75
C ALA A 487 -25.30 -7.70 -0.60
N TYR A 488 -25.62 -6.41 -0.66
CA TYR A 488 -25.97 -5.73 -1.91
C TYR A 488 -24.82 -5.80 -2.93
N GLN A 489 -23.59 -5.50 -2.52
CA GLN A 489 -22.39 -5.54 -3.36
C GLN A 489 -22.04 -6.95 -3.82
N GLY A 490 -22.36 -7.98 -3.02
CA GLY A 490 -22.20 -9.39 -3.37
C GLY A 490 -23.18 -9.89 -4.43
N LEU A 491 -24.29 -9.17 -4.65
CA LEU A 491 -25.16 -9.44 -5.80
C LEU A 491 -24.49 -8.98 -7.09
N ARG A 492 -24.88 -9.59 -8.22
CA ARG A 492 -24.40 -9.21 -9.56
C ARG A 492 -24.64 -7.72 -9.82
N GLN A 493 -23.56 -6.93 -9.82
CA GLN A 493 -23.57 -5.52 -10.17
C GLN A 493 -23.58 -5.31 -11.69
N PRO A 494 -24.06 -4.15 -12.18
CA PRO A 494 -23.87 -3.80 -13.58
C PRO A 494 -22.38 -3.66 -13.86
N GLU A 495 -21.96 -4.13 -15.03
CA GLU A 495 -20.62 -3.86 -15.55
C GLU A 495 -20.38 -2.33 -15.62
N PRO A 496 -19.24 -1.79 -15.20
CA PRO A 496 -18.93 -0.37 -15.35
C PRO A 496 -19.03 0.08 -16.81
N PHE A 497 -19.57 1.28 -17.04
CA PHE A 497 -19.80 1.80 -18.40
C PHE A 497 -18.53 1.82 -19.27
N HIS A 498 -17.38 2.14 -18.68
CA HIS A 498 -16.11 2.17 -19.41
C HIS A 498 -15.67 0.77 -19.89
N GLU A 499 -15.86 -0.28 -19.07
CA GLU A 499 -15.57 -1.67 -19.47
C GLU A 499 -16.52 -2.14 -20.58
N PHE A 500 -17.81 -1.81 -20.44
CA PHE A 500 -18.79 -2.03 -21.49
C PHE A 500 -18.38 -1.34 -22.81
N ALA A 501 -17.98 -0.06 -22.73
CA ALA A 501 -17.56 0.72 -23.89
C ALA A 501 -16.28 0.14 -24.53
N GLN A 502 -15.27 -0.19 -23.74
CA GLN A 502 -14.04 -0.83 -24.22
C GLN A 502 -14.34 -2.14 -24.95
N ARG A 503 -15.18 -3.00 -24.36
CA ARG A 503 -15.55 -4.28 -24.98
C ARG A 503 -16.32 -4.07 -26.28
N GLU A 504 -17.30 -3.18 -26.29
CA GLU A 504 -18.09 -2.90 -27.51
C GLU A 504 -17.22 -2.29 -28.61
N VAL A 505 -16.35 -1.33 -28.26
CA VAL A 505 -15.39 -0.72 -29.19
C VAL A 505 -14.44 -1.76 -29.73
N GLY A 506 -13.79 -2.54 -28.85
CA GLY A 506 -12.88 -3.60 -29.25
C GLY A 506 -13.56 -4.64 -30.13
N LYS A 507 -14.84 -4.96 -29.87
CA LYS A 507 -15.60 -5.91 -30.68
C LYS A 507 -15.74 -5.44 -32.13
N TRP A 508 -16.39 -4.29 -32.38
CA TRP A 508 -16.62 -3.86 -33.76
C TRP A 508 -15.32 -3.41 -34.46
N LEU A 509 -14.33 -2.92 -33.70
CA LEU A 509 -13.03 -2.53 -34.23
C LEU A 509 -12.29 -3.75 -34.80
N ASN A 510 -12.18 -4.80 -33.98
CA ASN A 510 -11.46 -6.00 -34.36
C ASN A 510 -12.25 -6.86 -35.35
N GLU A 511 -13.58 -6.81 -35.34
CA GLU A 511 -14.41 -7.37 -36.43
C GLU A 511 -14.05 -6.71 -37.77
N ARG A 512 -13.98 -5.38 -37.82
CA ARG A 512 -13.61 -4.64 -39.04
C ARG A 512 -12.17 -4.89 -39.49
N LEU A 513 -11.23 -5.01 -38.56
CA LEU A 513 -9.84 -5.30 -38.87
C LEU A 513 -9.65 -6.72 -39.44
N ARG A 514 -10.42 -7.70 -38.93
CA ARG A 514 -10.41 -9.06 -39.50
C ARG A 514 -10.93 -9.12 -40.92
N GLU A 515 -11.90 -8.27 -41.29
CA GLU A 515 -12.33 -8.11 -42.69
C GLU A 515 -11.21 -7.58 -43.60
N GLN A 516 -10.21 -6.90 -43.03
CA GLN A 516 -9.01 -6.39 -43.71
C GLN A 516 -7.80 -7.33 -43.55
N GLU A 517 -8.02 -8.59 -43.17
CA GLU A 517 -6.99 -9.61 -42.95
C GLU A 517 -5.98 -9.31 -41.82
N VAL A 518 -6.27 -8.34 -40.94
CA VAL A 518 -5.48 -8.06 -39.74
C VAL A 518 -5.86 -9.08 -38.66
N LYS A 519 -4.89 -9.90 -38.25
CA LYS A 519 -5.12 -11.04 -37.34
C LYS A 519 -5.01 -10.67 -35.85
N GLU A 520 -4.26 -9.65 -35.52
CA GLU A 520 -4.06 -9.22 -34.13
C GLU A 520 -5.23 -8.37 -33.65
N ASN A 521 -5.70 -8.65 -32.44
CA ASN A 521 -6.72 -7.82 -31.80
C ASN A 521 -6.06 -6.60 -31.17
N ILE A 522 -6.62 -5.43 -31.45
CA ILE A 522 -6.20 -4.15 -30.87
C ILE A 522 -7.08 -3.84 -29.66
N ASP A 523 -6.45 -3.49 -28.52
CA ASP A 523 -7.14 -2.96 -27.35
C ASP A 523 -7.35 -1.44 -27.49
N PRO A 524 -8.60 -0.94 -27.63
CA PRO A 524 -8.86 0.48 -27.84
C PRO A 524 -8.45 1.39 -26.68
N ASN A 525 -8.27 0.89 -25.45
CA ASN A 525 -7.80 1.71 -24.32
C ASN A 525 -6.31 2.06 -24.39
N THR A 526 -5.55 1.32 -25.18
CA THR A 526 -4.11 1.49 -25.33
C THR A 526 -3.76 2.24 -26.63
N VAL A 527 -4.77 2.52 -27.46
CA VAL A 527 -4.64 3.35 -28.66
C VAL A 527 -4.89 4.80 -28.29
N ARG A 528 -3.85 5.62 -28.37
CA ARG A 528 -3.94 7.08 -28.27
C ARG A 528 -4.31 7.66 -29.63
N VAL A 529 -5.42 8.39 -29.66
CA VAL A 529 -5.87 9.14 -30.82
C VAL A 529 -5.54 10.61 -30.60
N ASP A 530 -4.63 11.12 -31.42
CA ASP A 530 -4.37 12.55 -31.55
C ASP A 530 -5.31 13.12 -32.63
N LEU A 531 -6.27 13.97 -32.23
CA LEU A 531 -7.36 14.39 -33.11
C LEU A 531 -6.94 15.40 -34.19
N ASP A 532 -5.90 16.20 -33.94
CA ASP A 532 -5.44 17.25 -34.86
C ASP A 532 -4.00 17.05 -35.33
N GLY A 533 -3.32 16.00 -34.86
CA GLY A 533 -1.94 15.70 -35.24
C GLY A 533 -0.90 16.60 -34.57
N THR A 534 -1.31 17.41 -33.58
CA THR A 534 -0.45 18.35 -32.86
C THR A 534 0.05 17.78 -31.52
N GLY A 535 -0.50 16.66 -31.07
CA GLY A 535 -0.23 16.05 -29.77
C GLY A 535 -0.94 16.74 -28.59
N GLN A 536 -1.75 17.79 -28.84
CA GLN A 536 -2.42 18.53 -27.76
C GLN A 536 -3.80 17.97 -27.38
N LYS A 537 -4.49 17.33 -28.33
CA LYS A 537 -5.84 16.75 -28.12
C LYS A 537 -5.80 15.24 -28.23
N VAL A 538 -5.21 14.60 -27.22
CA VAL A 538 -5.00 13.14 -27.17
C VAL A 538 -5.97 12.50 -26.19
N MET A 539 -6.65 11.44 -26.64
CA MET A 539 -7.50 10.59 -25.81
C MET A 539 -7.38 9.13 -26.23
N THR A 540 -7.92 8.20 -25.46
CA THR A 540 -7.98 6.80 -25.91
C THR A 540 -9.02 6.63 -27.02
N LEU A 541 -8.89 5.58 -27.83
CA LEU A 541 -9.90 5.28 -28.85
C LEU A 541 -11.27 4.98 -28.23
N THR A 542 -11.30 4.33 -27.06
CA THR A 542 -12.53 4.14 -26.28
C THR A 542 -13.15 5.47 -25.87
N ASP A 543 -12.36 6.41 -25.35
CA ASP A 543 -12.85 7.73 -24.93
C ASP A 543 -13.37 8.54 -26.11
N LEU A 544 -12.68 8.49 -27.26
CA LEU A 544 -13.15 9.17 -28.48
C LEU A 544 -14.55 8.71 -28.88
N VAL A 545 -14.81 7.40 -28.85
CA VAL A 545 -16.11 6.86 -29.21
C VAL A 545 -17.15 7.12 -28.12
N THR A 546 -16.72 7.16 -26.86
CA THR A 546 -17.59 7.32 -25.69
C THR A 546 -18.05 8.77 -25.48
N PHE A 547 -17.12 9.72 -25.54
CA PHE A 547 -17.36 11.13 -25.23
C PHE A 547 -17.42 12.02 -26.47
N GLY A 548 -16.94 11.52 -27.61
CA GLY A 548 -16.85 12.28 -28.85
C GLY A 548 -15.83 13.40 -28.80
N TYR A 549 -16.00 14.35 -29.71
CA TYR A 549 -15.12 15.50 -29.88
C TYR A 549 -15.98 16.75 -30.11
N ARG A 550 -15.99 17.69 -29.16
CA ARG A 550 -16.76 18.94 -29.26
C ARG A 550 -16.01 20.06 -29.98
N ASP A 551 -14.68 20.13 -29.79
CA ASP A 551 -13.87 21.30 -30.16
C ASP A 551 -12.93 21.05 -31.35
N HIS A 552 -13.28 20.12 -32.25
CA HIS A 552 -12.51 19.91 -33.48
C HIS A 552 -13.21 20.57 -34.67
N ARG A 553 -12.48 21.46 -35.36
CA ARG A 553 -12.92 22.07 -36.62
C ARG A 553 -12.30 21.31 -37.79
N GLY A 554 -13.11 20.55 -38.52
CA GLY A 554 -12.66 19.81 -39.70
C GLY A 554 -13.12 18.36 -39.72
N ASP A 555 -12.71 17.64 -40.76
CA ASP A 555 -12.91 16.20 -40.90
C ASP A 555 -11.80 15.45 -40.13
N ILE A 556 -12.14 14.98 -38.93
CA ILE A 556 -11.20 14.28 -38.04
C ILE A 556 -10.56 13.06 -38.71
N ALA A 557 -11.22 12.45 -39.71
CA ALA A 557 -10.66 11.28 -40.40
C ALA A 557 -9.33 11.62 -41.11
N LYS A 558 -9.17 12.87 -41.55
CA LYS A 558 -7.96 13.33 -42.25
C LYS A 558 -6.85 13.73 -41.29
N THR A 559 -7.21 14.27 -40.12
CA THR A 559 -6.26 14.84 -39.17
C THR A 559 -5.83 13.86 -38.09
N MET A 560 -6.65 12.87 -37.77
CA MET A 560 -6.34 12.01 -36.63
C MET A 560 -5.12 11.11 -36.89
N ARG A 561 -4.36 10.86 -35.83
CA ARG A 561 -3.18 9.97 -35.81
C ARG A 561 -3.29 9.02 -34.64
N PHE A 562 -2.81 7.79 -34.84
CA PHE A 562 -2.83 6.76 -33.81
C PHE A 562 -1.42 6.50 -33.27
N SER A 563 -1.34 6.20 -31.98
CA SER A 563 -0.12 5.70 -31.35
C SER A 563 -0.47 4.68 -30.27
N SER A 564 0.37 3.67 -30.08
CA SER A 564 0.16 2.65 -29.05
C SER A 564 0.94 3.00 -27.79
N THR A 565 0.32 2.85 -26.62
CA THR A 565 1.01 2.97 -25.33
C THR A 565 1.83 1.73 -24.96
N ILE A 566 1.59 0.60 -25.63
CA ILE A 566 2.24 -0.69 -25.35
C ILE A 566 2.93 -1.31 -26.58
N GLY A 567 3.00 -0.58 -27.69
CA GLY A 567 3.68 -1.05 -28.91
C GLY A 567 2.90 -2.08 -29.74
N GLN A 568 1.57 -2.11 -29.68
CA GLN A 568 0.76 -2.89 -30.61
C GLN A 568 0.90 -2.36 -32.04
N ASP A 569 0.77 -3.26 -33.03
CA ASP A 569 0.69 -2.87 -34.42
C ASP A 569 -0.65 -2.17 -34.71
N LEU A 570 -0.57 -0.90 -35.12
CA LEU A 570 -1.72 -0.07 -35.45
C LEU A 570 -1.84 0.19 -36.96
N SER A 571 -1.02 -0.46 -37.79
CA SER A 571 -0.99 -0.26 -39.25
C SER A 571 -2.37 -0.40 -39.90
N GLY A 572 -3.20 -1.32 -39.40
CA GLY A 572 -4.59 -1.50 -39.86
C GLY A 572 -5.51 -0.29 -39.62
N LEU A 573 -5.18 0.57 -38.65
CA LEU A 573 -5.95 1.79 -38.35
C LEU A 573 -5.61 2.95 -39.29
N GLU A 574 -4.47 2.91 -39.97
CA GLU A 574 -3.90 4.04 -40.71
C GLU A 574 -4.59 4.30 -42.05
N SER A 575 -5.37 3.35 -42.59
CA SER A 575 -6.06 3.51 -43.86
C SER A 575 -7.18 4.57 -43.81
N ASP A 576 -7.33 5.36 -44.88
CA ASP A 576 -8.40 6.39 -44.98
C ASP A 576 -9.80 5.82 -44.75
N ALA A 577 -10.05 4.59 -45.22
CA ALA A 577 -11.30 3.89 -45.00
C ALA A 577 -11.53 3.56 -43.52
N MET A 578 -10.50 3.09 -42.81
CA MET A 578 -10.61 2.76 -41.38
C MET A 578 -10.72 4.03 -40.53
N ARG A 579 -9.98 5.08 -40.90
CA ARG A 579 -10.08 6.39 -40.27
C ARG A 579 -11.47 7.00 -40.45
N GLY A 580 -12.01 6.97 -41.67
CA GLY A 580 -13.38 7.39 -41.94
C GLY A 580 -14.40 6.59 -41.13
N TYR A 581 -14.23 5.26 -41.05
CA TYR A 581 -15.08 4.40 -40.24
C TYR A 581 -15.07 4.77 -38.76
N ILE A 582 -13.90 4.90 -38.14
CA ILE A 582 -13.74 5.30 -36.74
C ILE A 582 -14.35 6.68 -36.48
N ALA A 583 -14.14 7.64 -37.39
CA ALA A 583 -14.65 9.01 -37.26
C ALA A 583 -16.18 9.10 -37.21
N THR A 584 -16.90 8.11 -37.76
CA THR A 584 -18.37 8.05 -37.69
C THR A 584 -18.90 7.51 -36.35
N LYS A 585 -18.10 6.71 -35.62
CA LYS A 585 -18.55 5.99 -34.43
C LYS A 585 -18.98 6.87 -33.27
N PRO A 586 -18.28 7.98 -32.95
CA PRO A 586 -18.74 8.89 -31.90
C PRO A 586 -20.16 9.43 -32.11
N ARG A 587 -20.63 9.47 -33.37
CA ARG A 587 -21.97 9.97 -33.72
C ARG A 587 -23.02 8.87 -33.82
N ASN A 588 -22.61 7.63 -34.07
CA ASN A 588 -23.52 6.54 -34.49
C ASN A 588 -23.45 5.27 -33.63
N ALA A 589 -22.49 5.16 -32.70
CA ALA A 589 -22.34 3.95 -31.89
C ALA A 589 -23.36 3.86 -30.75
N TYR A 590 -23.92 5.00 -30.31
CA TYR A 590 -24.92 5.12 -29.25
C TYR A 590 -24.59 4.28 -28.00
N LEU A 591 -23.31 4.22 -27.60
CA LEU A 591 -22.85 3.34 -26.52
C LEU A 591 -23.57 3.61 -25.20
N GLY A 592 -23.85 4.88 -24.89
CA GLY A 592 -24.63 5.25 -23.71
C GLY A 592 -26.05 4.69 -23.72
N GLU A 593 -26.77 4.80 -24.83
CA GLU A 593 -28.13 4.25 -24.97
C GLU A 593 -28.12 2.71 -24.90
N ARG A 594 -27.17 2.07 -25.59
CA ARG A 594 -27.00 0.61 -25.54
C ARG A 594 -26.68 0.13 -24.13
N TYR A 595 -25.86 0.86 -23.39
CA TYR A 595 -25.55 0.58 -21.99
C TYR A 595 -26.76 0.77 -21.09
N ILE A 596 -27.51 1.87 -21.24
CA ILE A 596 -28.76 2.11 -20.52
C ILE A 596 -29.75 0.98 -20.76
N ASN A 597 -29.93 0.56 -22.01
CA ASN A 597 -30.81 -0.56 -22.36
C ASN A 597 -30.33 -1.86 -21.70
N LYS A 598 -29.02 -2.14 -21.74
CA LYS A 598 -28.43 -3.32 -21.10
C LYS A 598 -28.66 -3.32 -19.59
N VAL A 599 -28.35 -2.22 -18.89
CA VAL A 599 -28.58 -2.10 -17.45
C VAL A 599 -30.08 -2.22 -17.13
N THR A 600 -30.94 -1.61 -17.95
CA THR A 600 -32.39 -1.69 -17.76
C THR A 600 -32.89 -3.13 -17.83
N VAL A 601 -32.48 -3.88 -18.86
CA VAL A 601 -32.92 -5.27 -19.07
C VAL A 601 -32.25 -6.24 -18.10
N ASP A 602 -30.94 -6.15 -17.90
CA ASP A 602 -30.18 -7.15 -17.15
C ASP A 602 -30.21 -6.90 -15.63
N PHE A 603 -30.35 -5.64 -15.21
CA PHE A 603 -30.19 -5.22 -13.82
C PHE A 603 -31.42 -4.53 -13.22
N LEU A 604 -32.25 -3.84 -14.01
CA LEU A 604 -33.45 -3.11 -13.52
C LEU A 604 -34.77 -3.77 -13.93
N SER A 605 -34.75 -4.97 -14.52
CA SER A 605 -35.97 -5.72 -14.81
C SER A 605 -36.71 -6.10 -13.52
N GLU A 606 -38.01 -5.83 -13.49
CA GLU A 606 -38.88 -6.17 -12.35
C GLU A 606 -38.88 -7.69 -12.08
N GLY A 607 -38.92 -8.05 -10.80
CA GLY A 607 -38.90 -9.43 -10.34
C GLY A 607 -38.09 -9.62 -9.07
N PRO A 608 -37.98 -10.87 -8.56
CA PRO A 608 -37.42 -11.16 -7.24
C PRO A 608 -35.99 -10.61 -7.04
N ALA A 609 -35.17 -10.64 -8.07
CA ALA A 609 -33.79 -10.16 -8.00
C ALA A 609 -33.70 -8.63 -7.83
N LEU A 610 -34.59 -7.86 -8.47
CA LEU A 610 -34.64 -6.41 -8.29
C LEU A 610 -35.21 -6.05 -6.92
N ASP A 611 -36.23 -6.78 -6.46
CA ASP A 611 -36.81 -6.60 -5.12
C ASP A 611 -35.76 -6.88 -4.03
N GLU A 612 -34.94 -7.91 -4.20
CA GLU A 612 -33.82 -8.20 -3.31
C GLU A 612 -32.79 -7.06 -3.28
N ARG A 613 -32.35 -6.58 -4.46
CA ARG A 613 -31.43 -5.44 -4.57
C ARG A 613 -31.99 -4.18 -3.90
N ARG A 614 -33.23 -3.82 -4.20
CA ARG A 614 -33.92 -2.66 -3.61
C ARG A 614 -33.98 -2.80 -2.09
N ALA A 615 -34.37 -3.97 -1.59
CA ALA A 615 -34.50 -4.21 -0.16
C ALA A 615 -33.15 -4.11 0.58
N LEU A 616 -32.08 -4.69 0.03
CA LEU A 616 -30.74 -4.61 0.64
C LEU A 616 -30.19 -3.17 0.62
N TYR A 617 -30.32 -2.48 -0.51
CA TYR A 617 -29.88 -1.09 -0.61
C TYR A 617 -30.66 -0.18 0.35
N GLN A 618 -31.99 -0.34 0.42
CA GLN A 618 -32.86 0.40 1.32
C GLN A 618 -32.53 0.12 2.79
N SER A 619 -32.31 -1.14 3.16
CA SER A 619 -31.86 -1.54 4.49
C SER A 619 -30.53 -0.86 4.87
N SER A 620 -29.57 -0.81 3.95
CA SER A 620 -28.30 -0.14 4.16
C SER A 620 -28.47 1.37 4.35
N ALA A 621 -29.25 2.01 3.49
CA ALA A 621 -29.52 3.45 3.53
C ALA A 621 -30.22 3.87 4.83
N GLN A 622 -31.32 3.18 5.21
CA GLN A 622 -32.06 3.50 6.42
C GLN A 622 -31.24 3.25 7.70
N SER A 623 -30.48 2.16 7.76
CA SER A 623 -29.60 1.89 8.90
C SER A 623 -28.49 2.95 9.02
N SER A 624 -27.93 3.38 7.89
CA SER A 624 -26.94 4.47 7.85
C SER A 624 -27.53 5.80 8.32
N MET A 625 -28.73 6.16 7.82
CA MET A 625 -29.42 7.39 8.23
C MET A 625 -29.76 7.38 9.72
N ALA A 626 -30.24 6.26 10.25
CA ALA A 626 -30.55 6.13 11.68
C ALA A 626 -29.28 6.21 12.55
N ARG A 627 -28.19 5.58 12.10
CA ARG A 627 -26.87 5.68 12.76
C ARG A 627 -26.41 7.13 12.81
N ASP A 628 -26.46 7.83 11.67
CA ASP A 628 -25.97 9.19 11.55
C ASP A 628 -26.85 10.18 12.33
N ALA A 629 -28.17 9.98 12.37
CA ALA A 629 -29.07 10.75 13.22
C ALA A 629 -28.76 10.57 14.72
N LEU A 630 -28.45 9.34 15.15
CA LEU A 630 -28.00 9.08 16.52
C LEU A 630 -26.67 9.78 16.81
N VAL A 631 -25.70 9.73 15.89
CA VAL A 631 -24.43 10.46 16.03
C VAL A 631 -24.66 11.97 16.17
N SER A 632 -25.51 12.57 15.33
CA SER A 632 -25.83 14.00 15.44
C SER A 632 -26.51 14.37 16.76
N LYS A 633 -27.38 13.50 17.29
CA LYS A 633 -27.93 13.67 18.64
C LYS A 633 -26.82 13.66 19.70
N LEU A 634 -25.93 12.66 19.65
CA LEU A 634 -24.83 12.51 20.62
C LEU A 634 -23.80 13.65 20.55
N LYS A 635 -23.68 14.30 19.40
CA LYS A 635 -22.89 15.52 19.21
C LYS A 635 -23.62 16.80 19.65
N ASN A 636 -24.87 16.71 20.07
CA ASN A 636 -25.77 17.85 20.34
C ASN A 636 -26.00 18.76 19.11
N GLU A 637 -25.87 18.23 17.89
CA GLU A 637 -26.21 18.94 16.64
C GLU A 637 -27.73 19.01 16.43
N ILE A 638 -28.47 18.04 16.99
CA ILE A 638 -29.93 18.00 17.01
C ILE A 638 -30.44 17.67 18.42
N THR A 639 -31.63 18.16 18.75
CA THR A 639 -32.33 17.86 20.01
C THR A 639 -32.92 16.44 20.00
N GLU A 640 -33.20 15.88 21.18
CA GLU A 640 -33.90 14.59 21.33
C GLU A 640 -35.25 14.57 20.57
N THR A 641 -36.00 15.67 20.58
CA THR A 641 -37.27 15.78 19.82
C THR A 641 -37.04 15.70 18.33
N GLN A 642 -36.06 16.45 17.79
CA GLN A 642 -35.70 16.39 16.38
C GLN A 642 -35.21 15.00 15.97
N TYR A 643 -34.40 14.36 16.80
CA TYR A 643 -33.95 12.98 16.59
C TYR A 643 -35.13 12.01 16.47
N ARG A 644 -36.13 12.09 17.37
CA ARG A 644 -37.33 11.24 17.29
C ARG A 644 -38.14 11.46 16.02
N THR A 645 -38.29 12.71 15.59
CA THR A 645 -38.98 13.05 14.33
C THR A 645 -38.24 12.46 13.13
N VAL A 646 -36.92 12.68 13.05
CA VAL A 646 -36.08 12.15 11.97
C VAL A 646 -36.13 10.62 11.93
N GLN A 647 -36.03 9.96 13.10
CA GLN A 647 -36.13 8.51 13.19
C GLN A 647 -37.49 7.98 12.70
N ALA A 648 -38.59 8.69 12.99
CA ALA A 648 -39.91 8.30 12.51
C ALA A 648 -40.00 8.37 10.97
N GLU A 649 -39.46 9.43 10.35
CA GLU A 649 -39.44 9.55 8.89
C GLU A 649 -38.52 8.51 8.24
N ILE A 650 -37.35 8.22 8.83
CA ILE A 650 -36.45 7.16 8.35
C ILE A 650 -37.17 5.81 8.34
N ASN A 651 -37.94 5.50 9.39
CA ASN A 651 -38.68 4.23 9.46
C ASN A 651 -39.76 4.12 8.37
N ARG A 652 -40.38 5.24 7.99
CA ARG A 652 -41.40 5.33 6.93
C ARG A 652 -40.84 5.27 5.50
N LEU A 653 -39.52 5.41 5.29
CA LEU A 653 -38.93 5.22 3.96
C LEU A 653 -39.17 3.81 3.37
N SER A 654 -39.60 2.86 4.21
CA SER A 654 -40.01 1.51 3.79
C SER A 654 -41.45 1.41 3.32
N ASP A 655 -42.26 2.42 3.61
CA ASP A 655 -43.66 2.42 3.24
C ASP A 655 -43.75 2.69 1.73
N PRO A 656 -44.47 1.85 0.96
CA PRO A 656 -44.65 2.11 -0.45
C PRO A 656 -45.36 3.45 -0.61
N ASP A 657 -44.75 4.37 -1.36
CA ASP A 657 -45.36 5.64 -1.71
C ASP A 657 -46.72 5.35 -2.37
N SER A 658 -47.79 5.98 -1.89
CA SER A 658 -49.15 5.75 -2.39
C SER A 658 -49.23 6.04 -3.90
N ALA A 659 -48.38 6.94 -4.41
CA ALA A 659 -48.22 7.18 -5.84
C ALA A 659 -47.64 5.98 -6.63
N THR A 660 -46.74 5.19 -6.03
CA THR A 660 -46.18 3.97 -6.66
C THR A 660 -47.11 2.76 -6.63
N VAL A 661 -48.06 2.70 -5.68
CA VAL A 661 -49.06 1.62 -5.63
C VAL A 661 -50.08 1.77 -6.74
N ASP A 662 -50.49 3.01 -7.05
CA ASP A 662 -51.39 3.30 -8.17
C ASP A 662 -50.72 3.07 -9.53
N ASP A 663 -49.44 3.43 -9.70
CA ASP A 663 -48.71 3.19 -10.97
C ASP A 663 -48.44 1.68 -11.23
N ARG A 664 -48.25 0.87 -10.17
CA ARG A 664 -48.17 -0.61 -10.29
C ARG A 664 -49.51 -1.25 -10.65
N ARG A 665 -50.62 -0.73 -10.12
CA ARG A 665 -51.98 -1.18 -10.50
C ARG A 665 -52.32 -0.80 -11.94
N GLU A 666 -51.92 0.39 -12.39
CA GLU A 666 -52.12 0.83 -13.77
C GLU A 666 -51.29 0.01 -14.78
N LYS A 667 -50.03 -0.33 -14.45
CA LYS A 667 -49.15 -1.14 -15.29
C LYS A 667 -49.53 -2.64 -15.32
N SER A 668 -50.09 -3.18 -14.24
CA SER A 668 -50.63 -4.56 -14.25
C SER A 668 -51.88 -4.72 -15.13
N GLY A 669 -52.57 -3.62 -15.47
CA GLY A 669 -53.75 -3.61 -16.33
C GLY A 669 -53.48 -3.35 -17.82
N ARG A 670 -52.28 -2.87 -18.19
CA ARG A 670 -51.89 -2.65 -19.59
C ARG A 670 -50.73 -3.57 -19.96
N ARG A 671 -50.97 -4.47 -20.93
CA ARG A 671 -49.87 -5.12 -21.65
C ARG A 671 -48.95 -4.03 -22.19
N VAL A 672 -47.68 -4.10 -21.80
CA VAL A 672 -46.64 -3.14 -22.13
C VAL A 672 -46.45 -3.11 -23.65
N ALA A 673 -46.97 -2.05 -24.28
CA ALA A 673 -46.51 -1.59 -25.58
C ALA A 673 -45.63 -0.35 -25.35
N THR A 674 -44.41 -0.47 -25.83
CA THR A 674 -43.36 0.52 -26.06
C THR A 674 -43.86 1.98 -26.09
N ASP A 675 -43.54 2.78 -25.07
CA ASP A 675 -43.24 4.19 -25.29
C ASP A 675 -42.58 4.83 -24.05
N CYS A 676 -41.27 5.06 -24.11
CA CYS A 676 -40.55 5.83 -23.09
C CYS A 676 -39.49 6.71 -23.76
N CYS A 677 -39.87 7.49 -24.78
CA CYS A 677 -38.97 8.46 -25.41
C CYS A 677 -39.57 9.87 -25.66
N SER A 678 -40.78 10.21 -25.21
CA SER A 678 -41.44 11.46 -25.65
C SER A 678 -41.41 12.66 -24.68
N ARG A 679 -40.71 12.63 -23.53
CA ARG A 679 -40.77 13.74 -22.54
C ARG A 679 -39.53 14.64 -22.38
N PHE A 680 -38.54 14.56 -23.26
CA PHE A 680 -37.45 15.56 -23.33
C PHE A 680 -37.38 16.24 -24.69
N ARG A 681 -38.41 17.03 -25.01
CA ARG A 681 -38.32 18.17 -25.94
C ARG A 681 -39.28 19.27 -25.47
N ARG A 682 -38.74 20.22 -24.71
CA ARG A 682 -39.01 21.65 -24.82
C ARG A 682 -37.85 22.41 -24.20
#